data_AF-A0AAV6FXN1-F1
#
_entry.id   AF-A0AAV6FXN1-F1
#
_cell.length_a   1.000
_cell.length_b   1.000
_cell.length_c   1.000
_cell.angle_alpha   90.00
_cell.angle_beta   90.00
_cell.angle_gamma   90.00
#
_symmetry.space_group_name_H-M   'P 1'
#
loop_
_entity.id
_entity.type
_entity.pdbx_description
1 polymer ?
#
loop_
_entity_poly.entity_id
_entity_poly.type
_entity_poly.pdbx_seq_one_letter_code
_entity_poly.pdbx_strand_id
1 'polypeptide(L)'
;MPQEEAYSTLMHGIKELTFKGPPVPSKLLLNGHHAFPLAVNAQDQVIIAASCYGLGRIVVMGHEAYLQDFPDLVNNALGWLQPSSGRPKVGVNSSCQAIVGNLSSCDTEVCQFRSDLGVYISDAYNIDPFAEKMVSFLKEGGGVLIAGQAWHWNQIHPHENIQHHFPGNKVSGVAGIFFTEHYGPHGSVTVLSQMPSSWSAMALEGSYSTLMHGIQEITFKGPPVPSELLLNGHHAFPLAVNAQDQVIIAASCYGLGRIVVMGHEAYLQDFPDLVKNALGWLQPSFGRAKVGVYPTCQAVVGNLSSSSIDAEVCQFRSDLGVYVTDAYHVGPFSKELVNFLKEGGGVLIAGQAWHWHQVHPQENVLLNFTGNKVCSVAGIYFTEHCGSHGQTTVPPQIPLRWSFKSVKGYLKEDLDVLLDGVSEFDIRDDAVPSEVLVHGPLAFPIATTPDSRAFLAGSHYGQGRVIIATHETYLSHKPLSRFLINAVLWLDKGRKGLVGVSPKLRGATNLLSRSGLQCQVTDFSDRSDDLSVYVCTSYSDDHCNEIQRFVAEGGGLLIGGHAWYWSNTNIAEKTLIRYPGNHILNQMGLSFLPWTVEGGLYEAQSGREFLEAYQFRQFLQLVSNNLAQNQSFSDDQQECLKKMERDYVNYLSMSAHDCASYSSVLEMLTDLVKTGKVPQVCESCPVRNVEDRLLLGVAQQVCKHCPDPEALLPYIIKDIPALVTVSNSTVAISAKTGDVKEWISTGLYLSPGMRTNIKFPSNIVGKGWKVQIGCQTDNIQLLDEWKRAPVVFECFPVDSNTVQVWNLWGGLIYFVAQPKCQVDGVEILVEKAVRAPYYKSGETTVYQWLQGIRNYPAPWAELEFQNLVITLKSDFIRDLERPDLLAEQWDAVMRGVAELAAKPGKFPRKERFVADVQISAGFMHAGYPIMMHSSSAPDLLKLTGKKDPWGPIHELGHNQQLPVWEFAPHTGEATNNLWSVFICETVYGLKWGDAHQSLKPVQRQRRVQEYIKGGRRLEDWKVWTALETYLQLQEKFGWDAFKKFFGAYHNMPAVPQDKMKKMNTFVGTFSKVVDMNLTSFFKAWGWPVEPATERKLSSLPDWTDHPMAE
;
A
#
# COMPACT_ATOMS: atom_id res chain seq x y z
N MET A 1 23.78 5.24 -11.92
CA MET A 1 23.43 5.47 -10.51
C MET A 1 21.92 5.66 -10.45
N PRO A 2 21.18 4.86 -9.65
CA PRO A 2 19.75 5.08 -9.41
C PRO A 2 19.48 6.48 -8.83
N GLN A 3 18.32 7.08 -9.13
CA GLN A 3 17.99 8.45 -8.70
C GLN A 3 17.98 8.61 -7.17
N GLU A 4 17.61 7.58 -6.40
CA GLU A 4 17.66 7.60 -4.93
C GLU A 4 19.09 7.75 -4.37
N GLU A 5 20.06 7.08 -5.00
CA GLU A 5 21.47 7.18 -4.60
C GLU A 5 22.03 8.57 -4.94
N ALA A 6 21.63 9.12 -6.10
CA ALA A 6 21.96 10.47 -6.51
C ALA A 6 21.34 11.52 -5.56
N TYR A 7 20.06 11.37 -5.19
CA TYR A 7 19.38 12.22 -4.22
C TYR A 7 20.07 12.18 -2.86
N SER A 8 20.38 10.98 -2.35
CA SER A 8 21.07 10.79 -1.08
C SER A 8 22.45 11.45 -1.06
N THR A 9 23.16 11.41 -2.21
CA THR A 9 24.45 12.08 -2.39
C THR A 9 24.30 13.59 -2.38
N LEU A 10 23.36 14.14 -3.15
CA LEU A 10 23.14 15.58 -3.30
C LEU A 10 22.63 16.23 -2.02
N MET A 11 21.79 15.52 -1.26
CA MET A 11 21.17 16.03 -0.03
C MET A 11 21.93 15.66 1.24
N HIS A 12 23.11 15.04 1.11
CA HIS A 12 23.89 14.57 2.25
C HIS A 12 24.21 15.69 3.26
N GLY A 13 23.88 15.48 4.53
CA GLY A 13 24.16 16.41 5.62
C GLY A 13 23.24 17.63 5.69
N ILE A 14 22.34 17.82 4.72
CA ILE A 14 21.40 18.95 4.68
C ILE A 14 20.08 18.53 5.34
N LYS A 15 19.66 19.25 6.39
CA LYS A 15 18.38 18.97 7.09
C LYS A 15 17.22 19.83 6.58
N GLU A 16 17.52 21.06 6.18
CA GLU A 16 16.54 22.04 5.76
C GLU A 16 17.18 23.03 4.79
N LEU A 17 16.46 23.39 3.74
CA LEU A 17 16.79 24.48 2.83
C LEU A 17 15.83 25.64 3.12
N THR A 18 16.38 26.76 3.56
CA THR A 18 15.55 27.91 3.96
C THR A 18 15.65 29.03 2.93
N PHE A 19 14.55 29.28 2.21
CA PHE A 19 14.46 30.30 1.17
C PHE A 19 14.02 31.64 1.80
N LYS A 20 14.98 32.43 2.27
CA LYS A 20 14.77 33.73 2.94
C LYS A 20 15.27 34.89 2.07
N GLY A 21 14.64 36.07 2.24
CA GLY A 21 15.07 37.31 1.60
C GLY A 21 14.30 37.65 0.32
N PRO A 22 14.74 38.67 -0.44
CA PRO A 22 14.07 39.09 -1.67
C PRO A 22 14.09 38.10 -2.86
N PRO A 23 15.00 37.10 -2.98
CA PRO A 23 14.98 36.15 -4.10
C PRO A 23 13.68 35.34 -4.20
N VAL A 24 13.02 35.39 -5.36
CA VAL A 24 11.79 34.61 -5.63
C VAL A 24 12.10 33.56 -6.70
N PRO A 25 12.03 32.25 -6.40
CA PRO A 25 12.46 31.23 -7.34
C PRO A 25 11.44 30.98 -8.44
N SER A 26 11.93 30.68 -9.65
CA SER A 26 11.12 30.00 -10.67
C SER A 26 10.74 28.61 -10.21
N LYS A 27 9.48 28.23 -10.45
CA LYS A 27 9.05 26.83 -10.45
C LYS A 27 9.75 26.11 -11.60
N LEU A 28 10.30 24.94 -11.30
CA LEU A 28 10.88 24.02 -12.26
C LEU A 28 9.83 22.98 -12.66
N LEU A 29 9.78 22.69 -13.95
CA LEU A 29 8.98 21.64 -14.56
C LEU A 29 9.91 20.47 -14.89
N LEU A 30 9.59 19.29 -14.38
CA LEU A 30 10.32 18.06 -14.71
C LEU A 30 9.56 17.35 -15.82
N ASN A 31 10.22 17.00 -16.92
CA ASN A 31 9.63 16.22 -18.01
C ASN A 31 10.57 15.14 -18.57
N GLY A 32 11.78 15.01 -18.01
CA GLY A 32 12.76 14.00 -18.38
C GLY A 32 12.68 12.77 -17.49
N HIS A 33 12.85 11.59 -18.09
CA HIS A 33 12.89 10.31 -17.37
C HIS A 33 13.94 10.24 -16.25
N HIS A 34 15.04 10.99 -16.40
CA HIS A 34 16.12 11.04 -15.41
C HIS A 34 16.06 12.27 -14.50
N ALA A 35 15.12 13.20 -14.73
CA ALA A 35 14.98 14.40 -13.93
C ALA A 35 14.26 14.08 -12.62
N PHE A 36 14.79 14.56 -11.49
CA PHE A 36 14.20 14.37 -10.18
C PHE A 36 14.37 15.62 -9.30
N PRO A 37 13.46 15.89 -8.36
CA PRO A 37 13.53 17.07 -7.52
C PRO A 37 14.52 16.88 -6.37
N LEU A 38 15.22 17.96 -6.03
CA LEU A 38 16.01 18.07 -4.79
C LEU A 38 15.27 18.85 -3.71
N ALA A 39 14.48 19.86 -4.11
CA ALA A 39 13.67 20.67 -3.21
C ALA A 39 12.28 20.92 -3.81
N VAL A 40 11.26 20.61 -3.01
CA VAL A 40 9.84 20.84 -3.30
C VAL A 40 9.26 21.71 -2.18
N ASN A 41 8.60 22.81 -2.53
CA ASN A 41 8.00 23.70 -1.52
C ASN A 41 6.68 23.14 -0.96
N ALA A 42 6.08 23.84 0.01
CA ALA A 42 4.83 23.44 0.66
C ALA A 42 3.59 23.45 -0.26
N GLN A 43 3.74 23.94 -1.49
CA GLN A 43 2.71 23.94 -2.54
C GLN A 43 3.01 22.90 -3.63
N ASP A 44 3.85 21.90 -3.33
CA ASP A 44 4.25 20.84 -4.25
C ASP A 44 4.93 21.35 -5.54
N GLN A 45 5.63 22.48 -5.45
CA GLN A 45 6.38 23.04 -6.57
C GLN A 45 7.86 22.72 -6.45
N VAL A 46 8.43 22.13 -7.50
CA VAL A 46 9.87 21.88 -7.60
C VAL A 46 10.60 23.20 -7.81
N ILE A 47 11.62 23.48 -6.99
CA ILE A 47 12.42 24.71 -7.06
C ILE A 47 13.93 24.44 -7.22
N ILE A 48 14.36 23.21 -6.94
CA ILE A 48 15.69 22.71 -7.26
C ILE A 48 15.54 21.28 -7.78
N ALA A 49 16.24 20.95 -8.87
CA ALA A 49 16.17 19.63 -9.49
C ALA A 49 17.54 19.19 -10.01
N ALA A 50 17.68 17.89 -10.22
CA ALA A 50 18.86 17.28 -10.82
C ALA A 50 18.45 16.26 -11.88
N SER A 51 19.35 15.99 -12.82
CA SER A 51 19.12 15.02 -13.88
C SER A 51 20.44 14.49 -14.44
N CYS A 52 20.35 13.42 -15.22
CA CYS A 52 21.45 12.88 -16.01
C CYS A 52 21.13 13.06 -17.50
N TYR A 53 22.16 13.34 -18.30
CA TYR A 53 22.05 13.41 -19.75
C TYR A 53 23.30 12.84 -20.42
N GLY A 54 23.13 11.80 -21.25
CA GLY A 54 24.25 11.02 -21.76
C GLY A 54 25.08 10.44 -20.60
N LEU A 55 26.38 10.69 -20.60
CA LEU A 55 27.28 10.31 -19.50
C LEU A 55 27.39 11.38 -18.40
N GLY A 56 26.88 12.59 -18.64
CA GLY A 56 27.02 13.74 -17.74
C GLY A 56 25.81 13.97 -16.85
N ARG A 57 25.93 15.01 -16.02
CA ARG A 57 25.03 15.30 -14.91
C ARG A 57 24.74 16.79 -14.84
N ILE A 58 23.53 17.15 -14.41
CA ILE A 58 23.13 18.54 -14.27
C ILE A 58 22.34 18.78 -12.99
N VAL A 59 22.58 19.93 -12.36
CA VAL A 59 21.78 20.46 -11.25
C VAL A 59 21.24 21.83 -11.65
N VAL A 60 19.97 22.09 -11.33
CA VAL A 60 19.24 23.29 -11.72
C VAL A 60 18.59 23.93 -10.51
N MET A 61 18.83 25.22 -10.28
CA MET A 61 18.26 25.99 -9.17
C MET A 61 17.37 27.13 -9.68
N GLY A 62 16.17 27.27 -9.14
CA GLY A 62 15.18 28.28 -9.57
C GLY A 62 15.55 29.74 -9.30
N HIS A 63 16.73 30.05 -8.76
CA HIS A 63 17.25 31.41 -8.58
C HIS A 63 18.78 31.40 -8.41
N GLU A 64 19.49 32.37 -8.99
CA GLU A 64 20.95 32.48 -8.95
C GLU A 64 21.54 32.74 -7.56
N ALA A 65 20.84 33.50 -6.71
CA ALA A 65 21.21 33.72 -5.30
C ALA A 65 21.42 32.41 -4.50
N TYR A 66 20.74 31.33 -4.89
CA TYR A 66 20.81 30.05 -4.18
C TYR A 66 22.17 29.35 -4.30
N LEU A 67 22.97 29.74 -5.29
CA LEU A 67 24.37 29.31 -5.37
C LEU A 67 25.20 29.85 -4.18
N GLN A 68 24.80 30.97 -3.58
CA GLN A 68 25.42 31.52 -2.37
C GLN A 68 24.69 31.08 -1.09
N ASP A 69 23.35 31.04 -1.14
CA ASP A 69 22.54 30.75 0.05
C ASP A 69 22.68 29.30 0.54
N PHE A 70 23.04 28.37 -0.37
CA PHE A 70 23.14 26.93 -0.06
C PHE A 70 24.53 26.34 -0.38
N PRO A 71 25.60 26.78 0.31
CA PRO A 71 26.96 26.35 0.01
C PRO A 71 27.16 24.83 0.18
N ASP A 72 26.50 24.21 1.15
CA ASP A 72 26.57 22.74 1.36
C ASP A 72 25.98 21.97 0.18
N LEU A 73 24.84 22.43 -0.34
CA LEU A 73 24.21 21.83 -1.52
C LEU A 73 25.08 22.01 -2.76
N VAL A 74 25.68 23.20 -2.95
CA VAL A 74 26.60 23.45 -4.05
C VAL A 74 27.83 22.53 -3.96
N ASN A 75 28.39 22.33 -2.77
CA ASN A 75 29.51 21.41 -2.57
C ASN A 75 29.14 19.95 -2.88
N ASN A 76 27.98 19.47 -2.42
CA ASN A 76 27.48 18.14 -2.75
C ASN A 76 27.22 18.01 -4.26
N ALA A 77 26.63 19.04 -4.88
CA ALA A 77 26.40 19.10 -6.31
C ALA A 77 27.72 19.01 -7.08
N LEU A 78 28.76 19.72 -6.67
CA LEU A 78 30.08 19.60 -7.30
C LEU A 78 30.63 18.17 -7.20
N GLY A 79 30.61 17.55 -6.02
CA GLY A 79 31.05 16.16 -5.87
C GLY A 79 30.29 15.19 -6.78
N TRP A 80 28.98 15.40 -6.93
CA TRP A 80 28.14 14.59 -7.80
C TRP A 80 28.31 14.90 -9.29
N LEU A 81 28.55 16.16 -9.68
CA LEU A 81 28.69 16.59 -11.07
C LEU A 81 30.03 16.20 -11.70
N GLN A 82 31.04 15.88 -10.90
CA GLN A 82 32.36 15.53 -11.43
C GLN A 82 32.35 14.20 -12.21
N PRO A 83 32.99 14.15 -13.39
CA PRO A 83 33.20 12.91 -14.13
C PRO A 83 34.10 11.94 -13.37
N SER A 84 33.93 10.64 -13.62
CA SER A 84 34.71 9.57 -12.97
C SER A 84 36.18 9.49 -13.39
N SER A 85 36.66 10.37 -14.29
CA SER A 85 38.00 10.35 -14.86
C SER A 85 38.77 11.67 -14.62
N GLY A 86 39.68 11.64 -13.63
CA GLY A 86 40.65 12.72 -13.36
C GLY A 86 40.09 13.93 -12.59
N ARG A 87 40.97 14.73 -11.97
CA ARG A 87 40.59 15.95 -11.22
C ARG A 87 40.07 17.01 -12.21
N PRO A 88 38.77 17.33 -12.24
CA PRO A 88 38.24 18.24 -13.24
C PRO A 88 38.45 19.69 -12.79
N LYS A 89 38.88 20.55 -13.73
CA LYS A 89 38.78 21.99 -13.55
C LYS A 89 37.32 22.42 -13.51
N VAL A 90 36.98 23.29 -12.55
CA VAL A 90 35.65 23.87 -12.40
C VAL A 90 35.68 25.28 -13.00
N GLY A 91 34.98 25.48 -14.11
CA GLY A 91 34.80 26.82 -14.69
C GLY A 91 33.58 27.51 -14.07
N VAL A 92 33.72 28.78 -13.72
CA VAL A 92 32.62 29.60 -13.19
C VAL A 92 32.42 30.81 -14.10
N ASN A 93 31.19 31.01 -14.57
CA ASN A 93 30.84 32.21 -15.32
C ASN A 93 31.11 33.47 -14.47
N SER A 94 31.59 34.54 -15.09
CA SER A 94 31.83 35.82 -14.42
C SER A 94 30.61 36.35 -13.64
N SER A 95 29.39 36.06 -14.07
CA SER A 95 28.17 36.45 -13.36
C SER A 95 27.96 35.71 -12.03
N CYS A 96 28.58 34.54 -11.87
CA CYS A 96 28.55 33.73 -10.65
C CYS A 96 29.83 33.87 -9.81
N GLN A 97 30.72 34.82 -10.12
CA GLN A 97 32.03 34.95 -9.47
C GLN A 97 31.98 35.03 -7.94
N ALA A 98 30.88 35.54 -7.37
CA ALA A 98 30.67 35.64 -5.93
C ALA A 98 30.76 34.29 -5.19
N ILE A 99 30.54 33.15 -5.86
CA ILE A 99 30.61 31.82 -5.22
C ILE A 99 32.03 31.26 -5.17
N VAL A 100 32.99 31.82 -5.91
CA VAL A 100 34.35 31.26 -6.03
C VAL A 100 35.04 31.15 -4.67
N GLY A 101 34.76 32.07 -3.74
CA GLY A 101 35.26 32.00 -2.36
C GLY A 101 34.80 30.75 -1.60
N ASN A 102 33.60 30.23 -1.91
CA ASN A 102 33.03 29.04 -1.31
C ASN A 102 33.56 27.73 -1.96
N LEU A 103 34.25 27.82 -3.10
CA LEU A 103 34.75 26.68 -3.88
C LEU A 103 36.24 26.40 -3.68
N SER A 104 36.84 26.86 -2.58
CA SER A 104 38.28 26.77 -2.30
C SER A 104 38.84 25.33 -2.27
N SER A 105 38.00 24.32 -2.17
CA SER A 105 38.35 22.89 -2.23
C SER A 105 38.51 22.34 -3.66
N CYS A 106 38.13 23.10 -4.69
CA CYS A 106 38.15 22.72 -6.11
C CYS A 106 39.14 23.58 -6.91
N ASP A 107 39.76 23.00 -7.95
CA ASP A 107 40.57 23.76 -8.92
C ASP A 107 39.64 24.60 -9.81
N THR A 108 39.39 25.85 -9.37
CA THR A 108 38.32 26.70 -9.89
C THR A 108 38.90 27.91 -10.64
N GLU A 109 38.39 28.19 -11.84
CA GLU A 109 38.73 29.39 -12.60
C GLU A 109 37.47 30.15 -13.05
N VAL A 110 37.53 31.48 -13.04
CA VAL A 110 36.48 32.32 -13.63
C VAL A 110 36.76 32.44 -15.12
N CYS A 111 35.93 31.83 -15.95
CA CYS A 111 36.14 31.77 -17.40
C CYS A 111 34.84 31.69 -18.18
N GLN A 112 34.91 31.96 -19.50
CA GLN A 112 33.85 31.55 -20.42
C GLN A 112 33.84 30.02 -20.57
N PHE A 113 32.71 29.47 -21.02
CA PHE A 113 32.58 28.02 -21.21
C PHE A 113 33.63 27.46 -22.19
N ARG A 114 34.27 26.36 -21.79
CA ARG A 114 35.21 25.58 -22.61
C ARG A 114 34.96 24.09 -22.38
N SER A 115 35.18 23.28 -23.41
CA SER A 115 34.92 21.83 -23.38
C SER A 115 35.98 21.02 -22.63
N ASP A 116 37.12 21.63 -22.26
CA ASP A 116 38.20 21.00 -21.48
C ASP A 116 37.94 21.00 -19.96
N LEU A 117 36.89 21.69 -19.50
CA LEU A 117 36.46 21.68 -18.11
C LEU A 117 35.86 20.33 -17.74
N GLY A 118 35.68 20.04 -16.45
CA GLY A 118 34.85 18.89 -16.04
C GLY A 118 33.57 19.28 -15.33
N VAL A 119 33.50 20.48 -14.75
CA VAL A 119 32.23 21.08 -14.30
C VAL A 119 32.17 22.55 -14.73
N TYR A 120 31.01 23.04 -15.16
CA TYR A 120 30.76 24.45 -15.44
C TYR A 120 29.55 25.00 -14.67
N ILE A 121 29.74 26.12 -13.99
CA ILE A 121 28.70 26.81 -13.20
C ILE A 121 28.34 28.12 -13.88
N SER A 122 27.05 28.36 -14.13
CA SER A 122 26.57 29.58 -14.78
C SER A 122 25.19 29.98 -14.30
N ASP A 123 24.85 31.26 -14.45
CA ASP A 123 23.45 31.66 -14.45
C ASP A 123 22.72 31.14 -15.70
N ALA A 124 21.39 31.19 -15.67
CA ALA A 124 20.53 30.73 -16.74
C ALA A 124 20.35 31.74 -17.89
N TYR A 125 21.02 32.89 -17.87
CA TYR A 125 20.84 33.98 -18.85
C TYR A 125 21.99 34.04 -19.86
N ASN A 126 23.22 33.86 -19.37
CA ASN A 126 24.46 34.08 -20.10
C ASN A 126 25.02 32.80 -20.77
N ILE A 127 24.16 31.82 -21.06
CA ILE A 127 24.56 30.53 -21.65
C ILE A 127 24.26 30.41 -23.14
N ASP A 128 23.43 31.29 -23.70
CA ASP A 128 22.96 31.17 -25.09
C ASP A 128 24.08 31.02 -26.14
N PRO A 129 25.19 31.79 -26.08
CA PRO A 129 26.27 31.67 -27.05
C PRO A 129 27.01 30.32 -27.04
N PHE A 130 26.82 29.51 -25.99
CA PHE A 130 27.53 28.25 -25.76
C PHE A 130 26.60 27.05 -25.62
N ALA A 131 25.27 27.22 -25.74
CA ALA A 131 24.28 26.20 -25.41
C ALA A 131 24.57 24.84 -26.10
N GLU A 132 24.78 24.83 -27.41
CA GLU A 132 25.07 23.59 -28.16
C GLU A 132 26.34 22.86 -27.68
N LYS A 133 27.38 23.63 -27.34
CA LYS A 133 28.64 23.07 -26.83
C LYS A 133 28.49 22.55 -25.40
N MET A 134 27.70 23.23 -24.56
CA MET A 134 27.39 22.78 -23.20
C MET A 134 26.57 21.49 -23.18
N VAL A 135 25.63 21.34 -24.12
CA VAL A 135 24.85 20.11 -24.26
C VAL A 135 25.74 18.95 -24.71
N SER A 136 26.64 19.18 -25.67
CA SER A 136 27.62 18.17 -26.11
C SER A 136 28.54 17.76 -24.95
N PHE A 137 29.00 18.73 -24.18
CA PHE A 137 29.79 18.53 -22.97
C PHE A 137 29.06 17.68 -21.93
N LEU A 138 27.78 17.95 -21.66
CA LEU A 138 26.95 17.09 -20.80
C LEU A 138 26.89 15.66 -21.35
N LYS A 139 26.61 15.49 -22.65
CA LYS A 139 26.50 14.15 -23.27
C LYS A 139 27.77 13.31 -23.08
N GLU A 140 28.93 13.96 -23.18
CA GLU A 140 30.26 13.33 -23.12
C GLU A 140 30.76 13.06 -21.69
N GLY A 141 30.02 13.48 -20.65
CA GLY A 141 30.36 13.20 -19.25
C GLY A 141 30.60 14.44 -18.39
N GLY A 142 30.48 15.64 -18.95
CA GLY A 142 30.62 16.89 -18.22
C GLY A 142 29.53 17.15 -17.18
N GLY A 143 29.85 17.94 -16.16
CA GLY A 143 28.92 18.40 -15.15
C GLY A 143 28.47 19.85 -15.34
N VAL A 144 27.18 20.15 -15.20
CA VAL A 144 26.67 21.53 -15.30
C VAL A 144 25.84 21.90 -14.08
N LEU A 145 26.06 23.09 -13.52
CA LEU A 145 25.22 23.70 -12.50
C LEU A 145 24.66 25.03 -13.02
N ILE A 146 23.35 25.09 -13.24
CA ILE A 146 22.68 26.29 -13.76
C ILE A 146 21.69 26.83 -12.73
N ALA A 147 21.66 28.15 -12.56
CA ALA A 147 20.71 28.80 -11.66
C ALA A 147 20.11 30.06 -12.29
N GLY A 148 18.81 30.30 -12.10
CA GLY A 148 18.16 31.52 -12.57
C GLY A 148 16.66 31.51 -12.46
N GLN A 149 16.03 32.63 -12.79
CA GLN A 149 14.58 32.84 -12.69
C GLN A 149 13.97 33.25 -14.05
N ALA A 150 13.19 32.35 -14.65
CA ALA A 150 12.54 32.55 -15.95
C ALA A 150 11.27 33.42 -15.86
N TRP A 151 10.59 33.44 -14.71
CA TRP A 151 9.40 34.28 -14.51
C TRP A 151 9.72 35.77 -14.71
N HIS A 152 10.90 36.22 -14.27
CA HIS A 152 11.34 37.60 -14.46
C HIS A 152 11.70 37.88 -15.92
N TRP A 153 12.37 36.93 -16.57
CA TRP A 153 12.69 37.01 -18.00
C TRP A 153 11.42 37.13 -18.86
N ASN A 154 10.36 36.40 -18.50
CA ASN A 154 9.07 36.44 -19.19
C ASN A 154 8.39 37.81 -19.11
N GLN A 155 8.54 38.54 -18.01
CA GLN A 155 8.00 39.90 -17.89
C GLN A 155 8.63 40.85 -18.92
N ILE A 156 9.86 40.55 -19.34
CA ILE A 156 10.62 41.32 -20.33
C ILE A 156 10.35 40.79 -21.76
N HIS A 157 9.98 39.52 -21.92
CA HIS A 157 9.71 38.84 -23.19
C HIS A 157 8.32 38.16 -23.23
N PRO A 158 7.21 38.90 -23.05
CA PRO A 158 5.88 38.32 -22.79
C PRO A 158 5.25 37.57 -23.97
N HIS A 159 5.84 37.64 -25.15
CA HIS A 159 5.35 36.98 -26.36
C HIS A 159 6.20 35.76 -26.75
N GLU A 160 7.26 35.47 -26.01
CA GLU A 160 8.16 34.36 -26.30
C GLU A 160 7.79 33.15 -25.43
N ASN A 161 7.79 31.96 -26.04
CA ASN A 161 7.58 30.73 -25.27
C ASN A 161 8.85 30.44 -24.45
N ILE A 162 8.74 30.55 -23.12
CA ILE A 162 9.83 30.34 -22.15
C ILE A 162 10.49 28.97 -22.32
N GLN A 163 9.72 27.91 -22.56
CA GLN A 163 10.29 26.56 -22.66
C GLN A 163 11.30 26.46 -23.81
N HIS A 164 11.11 27.24 -24.88
CA HIS A 164 11.97 27.20 -26.07
C HIS A 164 12.99 28.34 -26.15
N HIS A 165 12.63 29.53 -25.64
CA HIS A 165 13.42 30.74 -25.88
C HIS A 165 14.25 31.16 -24.67
N PHE A 166 13.86 30.78 -23.45
CA PHE A 166 14.65 31.10 -22.27
C PHE A 166 16.04 30.43 -22.36
N PRO A 167 17.16 31.18 -22.28
CA PRO A 167 18.49 30.62 -22.50
C PRO A 167 18.79 29.40 -21.63
N GLY A 168 18.41 29.45 -20.35
CA GLY A 168 18.50 28.34 -19.39
C GLY A 168 17.93 27.03 -19.92
N ASN A 169 16.74 27.10 -20.52
CA ASN A 169 16.01 25.92 -21.01
C ASN A 169 16.67 25.29 -22.24
N LYS A 170 17.50 26.02 -22.99
CA LYS A 170 18.27 25.46 -24.12
C LYS A 170 19.35 24.46 -23.68
N VAL A 171 19.77 24.52 -22.41
CA VAL A 171 20.71 23.55 -21.82
C VAL A 171 20.00 22.65 -20.81
N SER A 172 19.21 23.18 -19.87
CA SER A 172 18.57 22.34 -18.85
C SER A 172 17.44 21.48 -19.39
N GLY A 173 16.74 21.96 -20.41
CA GLY A 173 15.64 21.24 -21.06
C GLY A 173 16.11 19.93 -21.70
N VAL A 174 17.40 19.82 -22.03
CA VAL A 174 17.95 18.60 -22.63
C VAL A 174 17.99 17.42 -21.65
N ALA A 175 18.12 17.74 -20.36
CA ALA A 175 18.07 16.79 -19.27
C ALA A 175 16.65 16.70 -18.67
N GLY A 176 15.68 17.35 -19.30
CA GLY A 176 14.27 17.34 -18.91
C GLY A 176 13.92 18.16 -17.67
N ILE A 177 14.65 19.25 -17.43
CA ILE A 177 14.34 20.24 -16.39
C ILE A 177 14.11 21.60 -17.05
N PHE A 178 12.93 22.18 -16.88
CA PHE A 178 12.56 23.45 -17.48
C PHE A 178 12.22 24.50 -16.42
N PHE A 179 12.78 25.70 -16.57
CA PHE A 179 12.33 26.88 -15.85
C PHE A 179 11.00 27.37 -16.42
N THR A 180 10.06 27.78 -15.55
CA THR A 180 8.72 28.25 -15.93
C THR A 180 8.49 29.73 -15.59
N GLU A 181 7.43 30.30 -16.16
CA GLU A 181 6.86 31.62 -15.86
C GLU A 181 6.32 31.75 -14.43
N HIS A 182 6.09 30.62 -13.76
CA HIS A 182 5.54 30.59 -12.43
C HIS A 182 6.65 30.72 -11.40
N TYR A 183 6.37 31.43 -10.32
CA TYR A 183 7.27 31.61 -9.20
C TYR A 183 6.72 30.92 -7.95
N GLY A 184 7.63 30.46 -7.08
CA GLY A 184 7.28 29.82 -5.82
C GLY A 184 7.25 30.80 -4.64
N PRO A 185 6.36 30.61 -3.66
CA PRO A 185 6.38 31.41 -2.43
C PRO A 185 7.61 31.08 -1.56
N HIS A 186 8.01 32.02 -0.72
CA HIS A 186 9.06 31.83 0.28
C HIS A 186 8.66 30.78 1.33
N GLY A 187 9.65 30.10 1.91
CA GLY A 187 9.41 29.09 2.95
C GLY A 187 10.67 28.31 3.30
N SER A 188 10.55 27.36 4.21
CA SER A 188 11.60 26.36 4.46
C SER A 188 11.17 24.99 3.95
N VAL A 189 12.11 24.30 3.31
CA VAL A 189 11.91 22.95 2.77
C VAL A 189 12.71 22.00 3.65
N THR A 190 11.99 21.12 4.35
CA THR A 190 12.62 20.02 5.09
C THR A 190 13.16 19.00 4.08
N VAL A 191 14.43 18.64 4.22
CA VAL A 191 15.06 17.62 3.39
C VAL A 191 14.64 16.26 3.89
N LEU A 192 14.04 15.46 3.01
CA LEU A 192 13.58 14.11 3.34
C LEU A 192 14.76 13.13 3.28
N SER A 193 14.67 12.04 4.06
CA SER A 193 15.67 10.95 4.02
C SER A 193 15.62 10.14 2.73
N GLN A 194 14.53 10.27 1.98
CA GLN A 194 14.28 9.62 0.69
C GLN A 194 13.70 10.66 -0.27
N MET A 195 13.90 10.43 -1.57
CA MET A 195 13.40 11.32 -2.61
C MET A 195 11.86 11.49 -2.49
N PRO A 196 11.29 12.70 -2.70
CA PRO A 196 9.86 12.94 -2.49
C PRO A 196 8.99 12.06 -3.39
N SER A 197 8.24 11.10 -2.85
CA SER A 197 7.53 10.06 -3.63
C SER A 197 6.52 10.55 -4.68
N SER A 198 6.07 11.81 -4.61
CA SER A 198 5.13 12.41 -5.56
C SER A 198 5.77 12.92 -6.86
N TRP A 199 7.10 12.92 -6.97
CA TRP A 199 7.79 13.61 -8.07
C TRP A 199 7.50 13.04 -9.46
N SER A 200 7.40 11.72 -9.60
CA SER A 200 7.16 11.08 -10.90
C SER A 200 5.75 11.38 -11.41
N ALA A 201 4.77 11.54 -10.50
CA ALA A 201 3.44 12.06 -10.84
C ALA A 201 3.50 13.52 -11.31
N MET A 202 4.34 14.36 -10.69
CA MET A 202 4.56 15.74 -11.16
C MET A 202 5.19 15.79 -12.55
N ALA A 203 6.05 14.84 -12.89
CA ALA A 203 6.67 14.77 -14.21
C ALA A 203 5.66 14.41 -15.33
N LEU A 204 4.70 13.55 -15.01
CA LEU A 204 3.60 13.19 -15.89
C LEU A 204 2.68 14.40 -16.13
N GLU A 205 2.26 15.08 -15.06
CA GLU A 205 1.46 16.31 -15.13
C GLU A 205 2.18 17.42 -15.89
N GLY A 206 3.51 17.53 -15.73
CA GLY A 206 4.29 18.49 -16.49
C GLY A 206 4.34 18.21 -17.99
N SER A 207 4.35 16.93 -18.36
CA SER A 207 4.25 16.51 -19.77
C SER A 207 2.88 16.85 -20.35
N TYR A 208 1.80 16.57 -19.61
CA TYR A 208 0.44 16.95 -20.00
C TYR A 208 0.30 18.48 -20.16
N SER A 209 0.76 19.25 -19.18
CA SER A 209 0.71 20.72 -19.23
C SER A 209 1.48 21.30 -20.43
N THR A 210 2.60 20.68 -20.81
CA THR A 210 3.38 21.07 -21.99
C THR A 210 2.60 20.80 -23.29
N LEU A 211 2.02 19.60 -23.42
CA LEU A 211 1.27 19.19 -24.61
C LEU A 211 -0.02 20.00 -24.78
N MET A 212 -0.68 20.33 -23.68
CA MET A 212 -1.96 21.02 -23.65
C MET A 212 -1.84 22.55 -23.51
N HIS A 213 -0.63 23.10 -23.55
CA HIS A 213 -0.39 24.53 -23.33
C HIS A 213 -1.18 25.40 -24.32
N GLY A 214 -1.95 26.36 -23.78
CA GLY A 214 -2.74 27.30 -24.58
C GLY A 214 -4.02 26.72 -25.20
N ILE A 215 -4.30 25.43 -25.00
CA ILE A 215 -5.49 24.76 -25.54
C ILE A 215 -6.54 24.66 -24.44
N GLN A 216 -7.68 25.31 -24.64
CA GLN A 216 -8.79 25.27 -23.67
C GLN A 216 -9.83 24.21 -24.03
N GLU A 217 -9.99 23.95 -25.32
CA GLU A 217 -11.02 23.04 -25.82
C GLU A 217 -10.52 22.31 -27.07
N ILE A 218 -10.92 21.04 -27.20
CA ILE A 218 -10.73 20.23 -28.41
C ILE A 218 -12.10 19.82 -28.90
N THR A 219 -12.34 20.02 -30.20
CA THR A 219 -13.63 19.73 -30.82
C THR A 219 -13.48 18.68 -31.91
N PHE A 220 -14.03 17.49 -31.67
CA PHE A 220 -14.12 16.42 -32.65
C PHE A 220 -15.44 16.57 -33.44
N LYS A 221 -15.41 17.31 -34.54
CA LYS A 221 -16.57 17.55 -35.41
C LYS A 221 -16.21 17.33 -36.88
N GLY A 222 -17.22 17.09 -37.70
CA GLY A 222 -17.08 16.91 -39.15
C GLY A 222 -17.03 15.45 -39.59
N PRO A 223 -16.67 15.17 -40.86
CA PRO A 223 -16.56 13.81 -41.39
C PRO A 223 -15.57 12.86 -40.66
N PRO A 224 -14.42 13.33 -40.12
CA PRO A 224 -13.45 12.46 -39.43
C PRO A 224 -14.03 11.77 -38.20
N VAL A 225 -14.04 10.44 -38.17
CA VAL A 225 -14.47 9.64 -37.00
C VAL A 225 -13.24 8.96 -36.40
N PRO A 226 -12.82 9.30 -35.16
CA PRO A 226 -11.59 8.76 -34.61
C PRO A 226 -11.74 7.32 -34.12
N SER A 227 -10.63 6.63 -33.93
CA SER A 227 -10.57 5.42 -33.11
C SER A 227 -10.44 5.77 -31.63
N GLU A 228 -11.09 4.97 -30.80
CA GLU A 228 -10.83 4.91 -29.37
C GLU A 228 -9.44 4.29 -29.13
N LEU A 229 -8.66 4.90 -28.24
CA LEU A 229 -7.33 4.44 -27.84
C LEU A 229 -7.40 3.68 -26.51
N LEU A 230 -6.70 2.56 -26.40
CA LEU A 230 -6.55 1.79 -25.16
C LEU A 230 -5.16 2.03 -24.56
N LEU A 231 -5.13 2.35 -23.26
CA LEU A 231 -3.91 2.61 -22.50
C LEU A 231 -3.62 1.44 -21.55
N ASN A 232 -2.47 0.78 -21.72
CA ASN A 232 -2.01 -0.38 -20.94
C ASN A 232 -0.58 -0.21 -20.38
N GLY A 233 0.13 0.87 -20.72
CA GLY A 233 1.52 1.09 -20.31
C GLY A 233 1.66 1.99 -19.07
N HIS A 234 2.74 1.77 -18.31
CA HIS A 234 3.06 2.56 -17.11
C HIS A 234 3.15 4.07 -17.39
N HIS A 235 3.74 4.44 -18.54
CA HIS A 235 3.97 5.84 -18.94
C HIS A 235 2.89 6.41 -19.87
N ALA A 236 1.86 5.63 -20.22
CA ALA A 236 0.82 6.09 -21.14
C ALA A 236 -0.23 6.91 -20.39
N PHE A 237 -0.55 8.10 -20.90
CA PHE A 237 -1.55 9.00 -20.32
C PHE A 237 -2.42 9.67 -21.39
N PRO A 238 -3.70 9.96 -21.08
CA PRO A 238 -4.59 10.62 -22.02
C PRO A 238 -4.28 12.12 -22.15
N LEU A 239 -4.40 12.66 -23.36
CA LEU A 239 -4.41 14.10 -23.64
C LEU A 239 -5.83 14.62 -23.87
N ALA A 240 -6.67 13.82 -24.52
CA ALA A 240 -8.06 14.15 -24.78
C ALA A 240 -8.98 12.95 -24.55
N VAL A 241 -9.93 13.12 -23.64
CA VAL A 241 -10.99 12.17 -23.33
C VAL A 241 -12.32 12.80 -23.72
N ASN A 242 -13.16 12.09 -24.48
CA ASN A 242 -14.46 12.61 -24.89
C ASN A 242 -15.52 12.50 -23.78
N ALA A 243 -16.72 13.03 -24.01
CA ALA A 243 -17.81 13.01 -23.03
C ALA A 243 -18.36 11.60 -22.72
N GLN A 244 -17.93 10.58 -23.46
CA GLN A 244 -18.24 9.17 -23.22
C GLN A 244 -17.08 8.45 -22.50
N ASP A 245 -16.17 9.20 -21.89
CA ASP A 245 -14.99 8.69 -21.21
C ASP A 245 -14.05 7.89 -22.14
N GLN A 246 -14.08 8.13 -23.47
CA GLN A 246 -13.20 7.46 -24.45
C GLN A 246 -11.93 8.28 -24.69
N VAL A 247 -10.76 7.63 -24.65
CA VAL A 247 -9.48 8.28 -24.97
C VAL A 247 -9.33 8.42 -26.48
N ILE A 248 -9.12 9.64 -26.98
CA ILE A 248 -9.00 9.94 -28.42
C ILE A 248 -7.58 10.33 -28.80
N ILE A 249 -6.87 11.00 -27.89
CA ILE A 249 -5.48 11.40 -28.06
C ILE A 249 -4.74 11.02 -26.78
N ALA A 250 -3.56 10.42 -26.92
CA ALA A 250 -2.73 9.99 -25.81
C ALA A 250 -1.25 10.24 -26.08
N ALA A 251 -0.46 10.29 -25.02
CA ALA A 251 0.98 10.40 -25.09
C ALA A 251 1.63 9.38 -24.16
N SER A 252 2.87 9.02 -24.47
CA SER A 252 3.67 8.08 -23.67
C SER A 252 5.16 8.25 -23.95
N CYS A 253 5.96 7.51 -23.20
CA CYS A 253 7.40 7.40 -23.40
C CYS A 253 7.79 5.93 -23.59
N TYR A 254 8.86 5.70 -24.35
CA TYR A 254 9.46 4.38 -24.49
C TYR A 254 10.97 4.49 -24.70
N GLY A 255 11.75 3.80 -23.84
CA GLY A 255 13.19 4.02 -23.75
C GLY A 255 13.49 5.47 -23.39
N LEU A 256 14.25 6.17 -24.23
CA LEU A 256 14.54 7.60 -24.04
C LEU A 256 13.61 8.52 -24.84
N GLY A 257 12.81 7.97 -25.76
CA GLY A 257 11.98 8.71 -26.70
C GLY A 257 10.54 8.88 -26.24
N ARG A 258 9.80 9.63 -27.05
CA ARG A 258 8.45 10.11 -26.73
C ARG A 258 7.52 9.84 -27.90
N ILE A 259 6.25 9.59 -27.62
CA ILE A 259 5.24 9.33 -28.64
C ILE A 259 3.93 10.05 -28.31
N VAL A 260 3.31 10.63 -29.34
CA VAL A 260 1.94 11.16 -29.30
C VAL A 260 1.12 10.42 -30.35
N VAL A 261 -0.05 9.94 -29.95
CA VAL A 261 -0.95 9.13 -30.76
C VAL A 261 -2.30 9.81 -30.89
N MET A 262 -2.77 10.01 -32.13
CA MET A 262 -4.08 10.61 -32.42
C MET A 262 -5.00 9.61 -33.12
N GLY A 263 -6.24 9.46 -32.65
CA GLY A 263 -7.21 8.51 -33.20
C GLY A 263 -7.68 8.75 -34.64
N HIS A 264 -7.21 9.79 -35.33
CA HIS A 264 -7.52 10.05 -36.74
C HIS A 264 -6.43 10.91 -37.41
N GLU A 265 -6.05 10.61 -38.65
CA GLU A 265 -5.01 11.35 -39.38
C GLU A 265 -5.35 12.82 -39.68
N ALA A 266 -6.63 13.14 -39.93
CA ALA A 266 -7.10 14.52 -40.13
C ALA A 266 -6.78 15.46 -38.94
N TYR A 267 -6.62 14.92 -37.72
CA TYR A 267 -6.33 15.72 -36.53
C TYR A 267 -4.94 16.34 -36.53
N LEU A 268 -4.04 15.81 -37.37
CA LEU A 268 -2.75 16.45 -37.67
C LEU A 268 -2.93 17.83 -38.34
N GLN A 269 -4.06 18.02 -39.04
CA GLN A 269 -4.41 19.29 -39.68
C GLN A 269 -5.40 20.10 -38.83
N ASP A 270 -6.39 19.45 -38.24
CA ASP A 270 -7.49 20.12 -37.53
C ASP A 270 -7.04 20.77 -36.20
N PHE A 271 -5.96 20.28 -35.58
CA PHE A 271 -5.44 20.78 -34.30
C PHE A 271 -3.98 21.28 -34.40
N PRO A 272 -3.72 22.35 -35.17
CA PRO A 272 -2.35 22.82 -35.44
C PRO A 272 -1.59 23.24 -34.18
N ASP A 273 -2.27 23.82 -33.19
CA ASP A 273 -1.64 24.21 -31.91
C ASP A 273 -1.20 22.99 -31.09
N LEU A 274 -2.04 21.95 -31.04
CA LEU A 274 -1.70 20.68 -30.38
C LEU A 274 -0.54 20.00 -31.09
N VAL A 275 -0.54 19.97 -32.43
CA VAL A 275 0.56 19.42 -33.21
C VAL A 275 1.85 20.19 -32.97
N LYS A 276 1.80 21.51 -32.91
CA LYS A 276 2.97 22.34 -32.59
C LYS A 276 3.52 22.03 -31.20
N ASN A 277 2.67 21.95 -30.18
CA ASN A 277 3.07 21.57 -28.82
C ASN A 277 3.63 20.15 -28.77
N ALA A 278 2.99 19.20 -29.47
CA ALA A 278 3.44 17.82 -29.59
C ALA A 278 4.83 17.75 -30.24
N LEU A 279 5.07 18.45 -31.34
CA LEU A 279 6.39 18.51 -31.96
C LEU A 279 7.42 19.09 -30.99
N GLY A 280 7.10 20.18 -30.29
CA GLY A 280 7.99 20.74 -29.27
C GLY A 280 8.35 19.77 -28.14
N TRP A 281 7.38 18.95 -27.70
CA TRP A 281 7.58 17.95 -26.66
C TRP A 281 8.29 16.67 -27.17
N LEU A 282 8.02 16.28 -28.43
CA LEU A 282 8.61 15.11 -29.08
C LEU A 282 10.04 15.34 -29.54
N GLN A 283 10.41 16.59 -29.81
CA GLN A 283 11.76 16.94 -30.23
C GLN A 283 12.77 16.39 -29.23
N PRO A 284 13.76 15.62 -29.71
CA PRO A 284 14.86 15.24 -28.86
C PRO A 284 15.55 16.49 -28.39
N SER A 285 16.01 16.39 -27.16
CA SER A 285 16.78 17.37 -26.41
C SER A 285 18.05 17.91 -27.09
N PHE A 286 18.35 17.59 -28.35
CA PHE A 286 19.58 18.01 -29.06
C PHE A 286 19.33 18.49 -30.50
N GLY A 287 19.92 19.65 -30.84
CA GLY A 287 20.05 20.16 -32.21
C GLY A 287 18.74 20.64 -32.86
N ARG A 288 18.81 21.38 -33.97
CA ARG A 288 17.66 21.54 -34.88
C ARG A 288 17.41 20.20 -35.55
N ALA A 289 16.84 19.26 -34.81
CA ALA A 289 16.58 17.95 -35.32
C ALA A 289 15.40 18.05 -36.30
N LYS A 290 15.69 17.69 -37.55
CA LYS A 290 14.72 17.78 -38.64
C LYS A 290 13.47 16.98 -38.29
N VAL A 291 12.31 17.57 -38.54
CA VAL A 291 11.03 16.88 -38.49
C VAL A 291 10.77 16.26 -39.85
N GLY A 292 10.84 14.93 -39.93
CA GLY A 292 10.41 14.22 -41.13
C GLY A 292 8.91 14.03 -41.12
N VAL A 293 8.22 14.44 -42.18
CA VAL A 293 6.77 14.28 -42.33
C VAL A 293 6.51 13.30 -43.48
N TYR A 294 5.81 12.22 -43.20
CA TYR A 294 5.44 11.25 -44.23
C TYR A 294 4.53 11.92 -45.31
N PRO A 295 4.65 11.56 -46.61
CA PRO A 295 4.00 12.29 -47.70
C PRO A 295 2.48 12.49 -47.58
N THR A 296 1.74 11.56 -47.00
CA THR A 296 0.28 11.69 -46.79
C THR A 296 -0.06 12.75 -45.74
N CYS A 297 0.88 13.07 -44.84
CA CYS A 297 0.76 14.06 -43.78
C CYS A 297 1.32 15.44 -44.16
N GLN A 298 1.63 15.69 -45.44
CA GLN A 298 2.29 16.93 -45.90
C GLN A 298 1.56 18.23 -45.49
N ALA A 299 0.25 18.18 -45.21
CA ALA A 299 -0.52 19.30 -44.72
C ALA A 299 0.05 19.90 -43.41
N VAL A 300 0.70 19.05 -42.58
CA VAL A 300 1.40 19.48 -41.36
C VAL A 300 2.50 20.50 -41.68
N VAL A 301 3.28 20.29 -42.74
CA VAL A 301 4.35 21.21 -43.15
C VAL A 301 3.77 22.59 -43.50
N GLY A 302 2.62 22.63 -44.17
CA GLY A 302 1.91 23.87 -44.48
C GLY A 302 1.50 24.64 -43.21
N ASN A 303 0.99 23.95 -42.19
CA ASN A 303 0.59 24.55 -40.92
C ASN A 303 1.79 25.05 -40.08
N LEU A 304 2.99 24.52 -40.33
CA LEU A 304 4.22 24.89 -39.63
C LEU A 304 4.98 26.05 -40.29
N SER A 305 4.51 26.60 -41.41
CA SER A 305 5.18 27.66 -42.19
C SER A 305 5.53 28.93 -41.39
N SER A 306 4.81 29.19 -40.29
CA SER A 306 5.03 30.33 -39.38
C SER A 306 5.83 29.97 -38.12
N SER A 307 6.26 28.72 -37.98
CA SER A 307 6.99 28.19 -36.81
C SER A 307 8.50 28.12 -37.06
N SER A 308 9.29 28.06 -35.98
CA SER A 308 10.75 27.87 -36.04
C SER A 308 11.18 26.41 -36.30
N ILE A 309 10.24 25.52 -36.64
CA ILE A 309 10.46 24.08 -36.79
C ILE A 309 10.93 23.77 -38.22
N ASP A 310 12.11 23.14 -38.35
CA ASP A 310 12.65 22.69 -39.64
C ASP A 310 12.03 21.32 -40.02
N ALA A 311 11.05 21.34 -40.92
CA ALA A 311 10.29 20.18 -41.35
C ALA A 311 10.46 19.89 -42.84
N GLU A 312 10.68 18.62 -43.19
CA GLU A 312 10.77 18.15 -44.58
C GLU A 312 9.82 16.98 -44.83
N VAL A 313 9.27 16.90 -46.05
CA VAL A 313 8.46 15.74 -46.46
C VAL A 313 9.39 14.62 -46.90
N CYS A 314 9.41 13.49 -46.18
CA CYS A 314 10.31 12.38 -46.47
C CYS A 314 9.77 11.03 -45.97
N GLN A 315 10.39 9.94 -46.43
CA GLN A 315 10.27 8.62 -45.80
C GLN A 315 11.03 8.61 -44.47
N PHE A 316 10.76 7.63 -43.60
CA PHE A 316 11.48 7.50 -42.34
C PHE A 316 12.99 7.35 -42.56
N ARG A 317 13.77 8.05 -41.74
CA ARG A 317 15.22 7.94 -41.64
C ARG A 317 15.66 8.09 -40.18
N SER A 318 16.71 7.39 -39.78
CA SER A 318 17.19 7.40 -38.39
C SER A 318 17.91 8.68 -37.97
N ASP A 319 18.26 9.57 -38.92
CA ASP A 319 18.89 10.87 -38.65
C ASP A 319 17.91 11.96 -38.21
N LEU A 320 16.60 11.70 -38.28
CA LEU A 320 15.55 12.65 -37.90
C LEU A 320 15.49 12.82 -36.38
N GLY A 321 14.92 13.94 -35.93
CA GLY A 321 14.59 14.13 -34.51
C GLY A 321 13.18 13.68 -34.17
N VAL A 322 12.24 14.07 -35.04
CA VAL A 322 10.83 13.71 -34.92
C VAL A 322 10.34 13.17 -36.25
N TYR A 323 9.52 12.13 -36.20
CA TYR A 323 8.85 11.59 -37.37
C TYR A 323 7.33 11.69 -37.22
N VAL A 324 6.69 12.38 -38.15
CA VAL A 324 5.23 12.53 -38.24
C VAL A 324 4.71 11.62 -39.33
N THR A 325 3.79 10.72 -38.99
CA THR A 325 3.29 9.71 -39.93
C THR A 325 1.83 9.35 -39.67
N ASP A 326 1.17 8.85 -40.70
CA ASP A 326 -0.07 8.11 -40.51
C ASP A 326 0.20 6.71 -39.93
N ALA A 327 -0.81 6.10 -39.35
CA ALA A 327 -0.71 4.80 -38.70
C ALA A 327 -0.69 3.62 -39.68
N TYR A 328 -0.96 3.84 -40.97
CA TYR A 328 -1.10 2.77 -41.96
C TYR A 328 0.24 2.39 -42.57
N HIS A 329 1.14 3.36 -42.75
CA HIS A 329 2.39 3.21 -43.50
C HIS A 329 3.65 2.96 -42.66
N VAL A 330 3.51 2.71 -41.36
CA VAL A 330 4.66 2.43 -40.47
C VAL A 330 5.21 1.00 -40.57
N GLY A 331 4.45 0.08 -41.17
CA GLY A 331 4.79 -1.35 -41.21
C GLY A 331 6.22 -1.66 -41.66
N PRO A 332 6.69 -1.14 -42.82
CA PRO A 332 8.04 -1.39 -43.32
C PRO A 332 9.18 -0.92 -42.41
N PHE A 333 8.90 0.03 -41.51
CA PHE A 333 9.90 0.67 -40.63
C PHE A 333 9.64 0.40 -39.15
N SER A 334 8.77 -0.55 -38.81
CA SER A 334 8.27 -0.72 -37.44
C SER A 334 9.38 -1.00 -36.43
N LYS A 335 10.34 -1.86 -36.77
CA LYS A 335 11.49 -2.15 -35.89
C LYS A 335 12.42 -0.95 -35.76
N GLU A 336 12.71 -0.27 -36.88
CA GLU A 336 13.55 0.91 -36.88
C GLU A 336 12.92 2.06 -36.09
N LEU A 337 11.59 2.25 -36.16
CA LEU A 337 10.85 3.24 -35.39
C LEU A 337 10.83 2.93 -33.89
N VAL A 338 10.71 1.65 -33.51
CA VAL A 338 10.82 1.23 -32.10
C VAL A 338 12.23 1.50 -31.57
N ASN A 339 13.28 1.18 -32.34
CA ASN A 339 14.65 1.53 -31.97
C ASN A 339 14.88 3.05 -31.92
N PHE A 340 14.30 3.79 -32.86
CA PHE A 340 14.35 5.24 -32.88
C PHE A 340 13.75 5.85 -31.60
N LEU A 341 12.58 5.37 -31.16
CA LEU A 341 12.01 5.73 -29.86
C LEU A 341 12.97 5.35 -28.72
N LYS A 342 13.52 4.14 -28.71
CA LYS A 342 14.46 3.70 -27.65
C LYS A 342 15.66 4.64 -27.49
N GLU A 343 16.18 5.13 -28.61
CA GLU A 343 17.36 6.00 -28.68
C GLU A 343 17.07 7.49 -28.39
N GLY A 344 15.80 7.89 -28.23
CA GLY A 344 15.41 9.26 -27.88
C GLY A 344 14.63 10.02 -28.96
N GLY A 345 14.32 9.37 -30.08
CA GLY A 345 13.51 9.94 -31.15
C GLY A 345 12.06 10.21 -30.74
N GLY A 346 11.44 11.18 -31.42
CA GLY A 346 10.02 11.52 -31.23
C GLY A 346 9.13 10.97 -32.34
N VAL A 347 7.99 10.38 -32.01
CA VAL A 347 7.01 9.93 -33.01
C VAL A 347 5.65 10.60 -32.78
N LEU A 348 5.12 11.26 -33.81
CA LEU A 348 3.73 11.70 -33.86
C LEU A 348 3.00 10.84 -34.88
N ILE A 349 2.06 10.02 -34.42
CA ILE A 349 1.36 9.04 -35.25
C ILE A 349 -0.14 9.22 -35.15
N ALA A 350 -0.83 9.18 -36.29
CA ALA A 350 -2.27 9.40 -36.34
C ALA A 350 -2.96 8.44 -37.31
N GLY A 351 -4.11 7.90 -36.93
CA GLY A 351 -4.87 7.04 -37.82
C GLY A 351 -6.08 6.40 -37.17
N GLN A 352 -6.90 5.72 -37.97
CA GLN A 352 -8.16 5.15 -37.54
C GLN A 352 -8.24 3.63 -37.80
N ALA A 353 -8.04 2.83 -36.76
CA ALA A 353 -8.02 1.37 -36.86
C ALA A 353 -9.43 0.76 -37.00
N TRP A 354 -10.50 1.43 -36.56
CA TRP A 354 -11.87 0.97 -36.79
C TRP A 354 -12.20 0.85 -38.28
N HIS A 355 -11.75 1.81 -39.10
CA HIS A 355 -11.96 1.76 -40.55
C HIS A 355 -11.14 0.64 -41.18
N TRP A 356 -9.89 0.48 -40.75
CA TRP A 356 -9.04 -0.63 -41.18
C TRP A 356 -9.68 -1.99 -40.88
N HIS A 357 -10.30 -2.15 -39.70
CA HIS A 357 -11.01 -3.36 -39.30
C HIS A 357 -12.22 -3.67 -40.19
N GLN A 358 -12.96 -2.65 -40.67
CA GLN A 358 -14.05 -2.87 -41.62
C GLN A 358 -13.57 -3.51 -42.93
N VAL A 359 -12.33 -3.20 -43.33
CA VAL A 359 -11.68 -3.80 -44.52
C VAL A 359 -11.04 -5.16 -44.19
N HIS A 360 -10.65 -5.38 -42.93
CA HIS A 360 -10.01 -6.61 -42.44
C HIS A 360 -10.77 -7.23 -41.25
N PRO A 361 -12.04 -7.65 -41.43
CA PRO A 361 -12.93 -8.00 -40.30
C PRO A 361 -12.53 -9.27 -39.56
N GLN A 362 -11.64 -10.09 -40.14
CA GLN A 362 -11.13 -11.33 -39.53
C GLN A 362 -9.77 -11.14 -38.86
N GLU A 363 -9.21 -9.93 -38.89
CA GLU A 363 -7.91 -9.65 -38.30
C GLU A 363 -8.03 -8.96 -36.94
N ASN A 364 -7.17 -9.37 -36.02
CA ASN A 364 -7.08 -8.76 -34.69
C ASN A 364 -6.39 -7.40 -34.78
N VAL A 365 -7.13 -6.32 -34.53
CA VAL A 365 -6.63 -4.94 -34.64
C VAL A 365 -5.46 -4.67 -33.69
N LEU A 366 -5.55 -5.13 -32.44
CA LEU A 366 -4.51 -4.90 -31.43
C LEU A 366 -3.17 -5.49 -31.87
N LEU A 367 -3.20 -6.62 -32.58
CA LEU A 367 -2.02 -7.35 -33.00
C LEU A 367 -1.55 -7.02 -34.42
N ASN A 368 -2.45 -6.78 -35.37
CA ASN A 368 -2.14 -6.74 -36.80
C ASN A 368 -2.16 -5.34 -37.40
N PHE A 369 -2.89 -4.39 -36.81
CA PHE A 369 -2.89 -3.01 -37.32
C PHE A 369 -1.48 -2.43 -37.28
N THR A 370 -1.01 -1.87 -38.40
CA THR A 370 0.38 -1.45 -38.57
C THR A 370 0.79 -0.40 -37.54
N GLY A 371 -0.08 0.55 -37.21
CA GLY A 371 0.17 1.55 -36.16
C GLY A 371 0.48 0.93 -34.80
N ASN A 372 -0.20 -0.17 -34.44
CA ASN A 372 0.03 -0.88 -33.19
C ASN A 372 1.38 -1.60 -33.16
N LYS A 373 2.05 -1.83 -34.30
CA LYS A 373 3.45 -2.33 -34.33
C LYS A 373 4.47 -1.32 -33.81
N VAL A 374 4.09 -0.06 -33.65
CA VAL A 374 4.96 1.00 -33.09
C VAL A 374 4.39 1.52 -31.78
N CYS A 375 3.10 1.87 -31.70
CA CYS A 375 2.52 2.49 -30.50
C CYS A 375 2.46 1.56 -29.29
N SER A 376 2.25 0.26 -29.51
CA SER A 376 1.99 -0.69 -28.43
C SER A 376 3.14 -0.80 -27.44
N VAL A 377 4.40 -0.68 -27.89
CA VAL A 377 5.58 -0.77 -27.01
C VAL A 377 5.57 0.33 -25.94
N ALA A 378 4.95 1.47 -26.25
CA ALA A 378 4.73 2.58 -25.34
C ALA A 378 3.39 2.48 -24.59
N GLY A 379 2.66 1.38 -24.76
CA GLY A 379 1.41 1.08 -24.06
C GLY A 379 0.17 1.80 -24.59
N ILE A 380 0.20 2.32 -25.82
CA ILE A 380 -0.96 2.92 -26.48
C ILE A 380 -1.38 2.05 -27.66
N TYR A 381 -2.66 1.69 -27.73
CA TYR A 381 -3.22 0.85 -28.78
C TYR A 381 -4.37 1.54 -29.47
N PHE A 382 -4.37 1.55 -30.80
CA PHE A 382 -5.57 1.81 -31.59
C PHE A 382 -6.52 0.60 -31.50
N THR A 383 -7.81 0.85 -31.30
CA THR A 383 -8.85 -0.19 -31.23
C THR A 383 -9.76 -0.15 -32.47
N GLU A 384 -10.52 -1.23 -32.68
CA GLU A 384 -11.57 -1.31 -33.70
C GLU A 384 -12.79 -0.43 -33.40
N HIS A 385 -12.83 0.24 -32.26
CA HIS A 385 -13.99 0.99 -31.81
C HIS A 385 -13.91 2.46 -32.25
N CYS A 386 -15.03 2.97 -32.78
CA CYS A 386 -15.16 4.39 -33.06
C CYS A 386 -15.22 5.20 -31.76
N GLY A 387 -14.48 6.31 -31.74
CA GLY A 387 -14.64 7.39 -30.79
C GLY A 387 -15.82 8.28 -31.19
N SER A 388 -16.60 8.70 -30.20
CA SER A 388 -17.74 9.57 -30.41
C SER A 388 -17.30 11.01 -30.67
N HIS A 389 -17.99 11.69 -31.58
CA HIS A 389 -17.86 13.15 -31.78
C HIS A 389 -18.31 13.92 -30.54
N GLY A 390 -17.76 15.11 -30.37
CA GLY A 390 -18.08 15.95 -29.22
C GLY A 390 -17.07 17.07 -29.03
N GLN A 391 -17.43 17.98 -28.13
CA GLN A 391 -16.54 19.02 -27.65
C GLN A 391 -16.05 18.61 -26.26
N THR A 392 -14.74 18.61 -26.07
CA THR A 392 -14.08 18.29 -24.82
C THR A 392 -13.39 19.55 -24.31
N THR A 393 -13.68 19.91 -23.05
CA THR A 393 -12.89 20.92 -22.35
C THR A 393 -11.56 20.29 -21.92
N VAL A 394 -10.45 20.99 -22.12
CA VAL A 394 -9.13 20.52 -21.69
C VAL A 394 -8.95 20.88 -20.20
N PRO A 395 -8.91 19.88 -19.29
CA PRO A 395 -8.68 20.16 -17.88
C PRO A 395 -7.25 20.63 -17.62
N PRO A 396 -7.00 21.35 -16.51
CA PRO A 396 -5.65 21.80 -16.14
C PRO A 396 -4.70 20.67 -15.70
N GLN A 397 -5.26 19.50 -15.37
CA GLN A 397 -4.55 18.28 -14.98
C GLN A 397 -4.96 17.15 -15.90
N ILE A 398 -4.22 16.04 -15.88
CA ILE A 398 -4.54 14.86 -16.71
C ILE A 398 -5.99 14.41 -16.46
N PRO A 399 -6.80 14.17 -17.50
CA PRO A 399 -8.14 13.62 -17.35
C PRO A 399 -8.05 12.15 -16.91
N LEU A 400 -8.11 11.91 -15.59
CA LEU A 400 -7.96 10.57 -14.99
C LEU A 400 -9.21 9.69 -15.10
N ARG A 401 -10.36 10.29 -15.37
CA ARG A 401 -11.60 9.57 -15.64
C ARG A 401 -11.65 9.16 -17.11
N TRP A 402 -11.43 7.87 -17.38
CA TRP A 402 -11.73 7.28 -18.68
C TRP A 402 -12.16 5.82 -18.53
N SER A 403 -12.92 5.36 -19.51
CA SER A 403 -13.32 3.97 -19.69
C SER A 403 -12.69 3.40 -20.96
N PHE A 404 -12.86 2.11 -21.16
CA PHE A 404 -12.51 1.49 -22.43
C PHE A 404 -13.54 0.41 -22.73
N LYS A 405 -13.86 0.23 -24.01
CA LYS A 405 -14.70 -0.90 -24.42
C LYS A 405 -13.97 -2.22 -24.24
N SER A 406 -14.72 -3.24 -23.83
CA SER A 406 -14.17 -4.54 -23.49
C SER A 406 -13.50 -5.22 -24.69
N VAL A 407 -12.24 -5.63 -24.49
CA VAL A 407 -11.46 -6.42 -25.45
C VAL A 407 -11.58 -7.93 -25.22
N LYS A 408 -12.51 -8.37 -24.36
CA LYS A 408 -12.67 -9.80 -23.99
C LYS A 408 -12.93 -10.71 -25.20
N GLY A 409 -13.51 -10.18 -26.28
CA GLY A 409 -13.69 -10.94 -27.52
C GLY A 409 -12.38 -11.49 -28.06
N TYR A 410 -11.32 -10.67 -28.11
CA TYR A 410 -9.99 -11.10 -28.56
C TYR A 410 -9.30 -12.02 -27.56
N LEU A 411 -9.39 -11.70 -26.28
CA LEU A 411 -8.75 -12.50 -25.23
C LEU A 411 -9.37 -13.91 -25.14
N LYS A 412 -10.62 -14.06 -25.56
CA LYS A 412 -11.28 -15.36 -25.70
C LYS A 412 -10.60 -16.21 -26.78
N GLU A 413 -10.25 -15.64 -27.94
CA GLU A 413 -9.54 -16.38 -28.99
C GLU A 413 -8.17 -16.85 -28.50
N ASP A 414 -7.46 -16.01 -27.75
CA ASP A 414 -6.20 -16.41 -27.10
C ASP A 414 -6.41 -17.53 -26.09
N LEU A 415 -7.49 -17.47 -25.30
CA LEU A 415 -7.84 -18.53 -24.36
C LEU A 415 -8.15 -19.85 -25.09
N ASP A 416 -8.93 -19.81 -26.17
CA ASP A 416 -9.28 -21.00 -26.96
C ASP A 416 -8.00 -21.69 -27.49
N VAL A 417 -6.99 -20.92 -27.90
CA VAL A 417 -5.66 -21.46 -28.29
C VAL A 417 -4.92 -22.06 -27.10
N LEU A 418 -4.94 -21.41 -25.95
CA LEU A 418 -4.27 -21.89 -24.74
C LEU A 418 -4.90 -23.18 -24.20
N LEU A 419 -6.22 -23.31 -24.31
CA LEU A 419 -7.01 -24.43 -23.81
C LEU A 419 -7.20 -25.56 -24.83
N ASP A 420 -6.63 -25.48 -26.03
CA ASP A 420 -6.75 -26.56 -27.03
C ASP A 420 -6.29 -27.92 -26.47
N GLY A 421 -7.24 -28.86 -26.37
CA GLY A 421 -7.01 -30.18 -25.78
C GLY A 421 -6.82 -30.19 -24.25
N VAL A 422 -7.17 -29.12 -23.55
CA VAL A 422 -7.15 -29.01 -22.08
C VAL A 422 -8.59 -28.97 -21.56
N SER A 423 -9.01 -30.01 -20.84
CA SER A 423 -10.36 -30.07 -20.23
C SER A 423 -10.34 -29.71 -18.75
N GLU A 424 -9.22 -29.93 -18.06
CA GLU A 424 -9.07 -29.73 -16.63
C GLU A 424 -7.63 -29.35 -16.26
N PHE A 425 -7.49 -28.65 -15.14
CA PHE A 425 -6.24 -28.28 -14.50
C PHE A 425 -6.13 -29.07 -13.18
N ASP A 426 -5.30 -30.11 -13.20
CA ASP A 426 -4.96 -30.86 -11.99
C ASP A 426 -3.76 -30.21 -11.30
N ILE A 427 -4.02 -29.59 -10.14
CA ILE A 427 -3.02 -28.98 -9.29
C ILE A 427 -2.98 -29.61 -7.89
N ARG A 428 -3.37 -30.89 -7.78
CA ARG A 428 -3.29 -31.70 -6.54
C ARG A 428 -1.86 -32.18 -6.25
N ASP A 429 -0.92 -31.25 -6.25
CA ASP A 429 0.50 -31.48 -5.90
C ASP A 429 0.77 -31.01 -4.46
N ASP A 430 1.94 -31.32 -3.91
CA ASP A 430 2.40 -30.80 -2.60
C ASP A 430 2.70 -29.28 -2.63
N ALA A 431 2.61 -28.67 -3.82
CA ALA A 431 2.80 -27.25 -4.05
C ALA A 431 1.58 -26.42 -3.64
N VAL A 432 1.81 -25.34 -2.91
CA VAL A 432 0.75 -24.39 -2.52
C VAL A 432 0.84 -23.16 -3.41
N PRO A 433 -0.06 -22.99 -4.39
CA PRO A 433 -0.02 -21.85 -5.31
C PRO A 433 -0.42 -20.54 -4.64
N SER A 434 0.14 -19.44 -5.10
CA SER A 434 -0.42 -18.09 -4.85
C SER A 434 -1.68 -17.82 -5.69
N GLU A 435 -2.38 -16.75 -5.37
CA GLU A 435 -3.40 -16.15 -6.24
C GLU A 435 -2.80 -15.05 -7.15
N VAL A 436 -3.42 -14.79 -8.31
CA VAL A 436 -3.07 -13.67 -9.21
C VAL A 436 -4.14 -12.59 -9.18
N LEU A 437 -3.71 -11.33 -9.05
CA LEU A 437 -4.53 -10.16 -9.34
C LEU A 437 -4.42 -9.84 -10.83
N VAL A 438 -5.53 -10.01 -11.56
CA VAL A 438 -5.64 -9.67 -12.99
C VAL A 438 -6.25 -8.27 -13.11
N HIS A 439 -5.39 -7.25 -13.28
CA HIS A 439 -5.80 -5.85 -13.18
C HIS A 439 -5.60 -5.00 -14.45
N GLY A 440 -4.76 -5.44 -15.39
CA GLY A 440 -4.54 -4.73 -16.65
C GLY A 440 -5.69 -4.92 -17.65
N PRO A 441 -5.93 -3.95 -18.55
CA PRO A 441 -6.96 -4.06 -19.59
C PRO A 441 -6.71 -5.19 -20.61
N LEU A 442 -5.45 -5.58 -20.83
CA LEU A 442 -5.07 -6.70 -21.73
C LEU A 442 -4.74 -7.99 -20.97
N ALA A 443 -4.94 -8.00 -19.65
CA ALA A 443 -4.70 -9.16 -18.79
C ALA A 443 -5.98 -9.96 -18.61
N PHE A 444 -5.87 -11.29 -18.50
CA PHE A 444 -7.01 -12.19 -18.38
C PHE A 444 -6.69 -13.44 -17.56
N PRO A 445 -7.66 -13.98 -16.80
CA PRO A 445 -7.51 -15.26 -16.13
C PRO A 445 -7.53 -16.39 -17.17
N ILE A 446 -6.65 -17.37 -17.00
CA ILE A 446 -6.62 -18.60 -17.81
C ILE A 446 -7.29 -19.75 -17.05
N ALA A 447 -7.00 -19.87 -15.75
CA ALA A 447 -7.57 -20.89 -14.89
C ALA A 447 -7.90 -20.30 -13.52
N THR A 448 -9.10 -20.59 -13.03
CA THR A 448 -9.64 -20.07 -11.77
C THR A 448 -10.31 -21.18 -10.97
N THR A 449 -10.39 -20.99 -9.67
CA THR A 449 -11.30 -21.74 -8.80
C THR A 449 -12.77 -21.27 -8.99
N PRO A 450 -13.77 -22.01 -8.46
CA PRO A 450 -15.18 -21.61 -8.53
C PRO A 450 -15.48 -20.24 -7.90
N ASP A 451 -14.73 -19.82 -6.88
CA ASP A 451 -14.81 -18.49 -6.26
C ASP A 451 -13.96 -17.43 -7.01
N SER A 452 -13.69 -17.67 -8.30
CA SER A 452 -13.00 -16.74 -9.22
C SER A 452 -11.55 -16.39 -8.86
N ARG A 453 -10.84 -17.23 -8.09
CA ARG A 453 -9.44 -16.99 -7.75
C ARG A 453 -8.53 -17.55 -8.83
N ALA A 454 -7.83 -16.67 -9.54
CA ALA A 454 -6.96 -17.05 -10.65
C ALA A 454 -5.63 -17.64 -10.14
N PHE A 455 -5.22 -18.78 -10.69
CA PHE A 455 -3.93 -19.43 -10.43
C PHE A 455 -3.08 -19.61 -11.71
N LEU A 456 -3.68 -19.40 -12.88
CA LEU A 456 -2.99 -19.15 -14.14
C LEU A 456 -3.60 -17.90 -14.79
N ALA A 457 -2.76 -17.01 -15.32
CA ALA A 457 -3.21 -15.79 -15.96
C ALA A 457 -2.27 -15.41 -17.12
N GLY A 458 -2.84 -14.74 -18.12
CA GLY A 458 -2.14 -14.26 -19.31
C GLY A 458 -2.30 -12.76 -19.50
N SER A 459 -1.41 -12.15 -20.28
CA SER A 459 -1.54 -10.75 -20.69
C SER A 459 -0.79 -10.48 -22.00
N HIS A 460 -1.24 -9.48 -22.74
CA HIS A 460 -0.43 -8.84 -23.80
C HIS A 460 0.24 -7.58 -23.25
N TYR A 461 1.50 -7.39 -23.59
CA TYR A 461 2.27 -6.20 -23.22
C TYR A 461 3.20 -5.80 -24.35
N GLY A 462 3.04 -4.57 -24.83
CA GLY A 462 3.62 -4.16 -26.11
C GLY A 462 3.19 -5.09 -27.24
N GLN A 463 4.18 -5.64 -27.94
CA GLN A 463 4.00 -6.61 -29.01
C GLN A 463 4.11 -8.06 -28.51
N GLY A 464 4.49 -8.27 -27.25
CA GLY A 464 4.74 -9.58 -26.66
C GLY A 464 3.58 -10.09 -25.80
N ARG A 465 3.86 -11.20 -25.13
CA ARG A 465 2.87 -12.01 -24.41
C ARG A 465 3.46 -12.56 -23.12
N VAL A 466 2.63 -12.69 -22.11
CA VAL A 466 3.05 -13.09 -20.75
C VAL A 466 2.10 -14.15 -20.21
N ILE A 467 2.63 -15.18 -19.55
CA ILE A 467 1.87 -16.14 -18.75
C ILE A 467 2.50 -16.26 -17.37
N ILE A 468 1.66 -16.19 -16.34
CA ILE A 468 2.01 -16.46 -14.95
C ILE A 468 1.53 -17.86 -14.57
N ALA A 469 2.41 -18.61 -13.91
CA ALA A 469 2.06 -19.78 -13.10
C ALA A 469 2.29 -19.49 -11.61
N THR A 470 1.28 -19.70 -10.77
CA THR A 470 1.36 -19.34 -9.33
C THR A 470 2.11 -20.31 -8.44
N HIS A 471 2.84 -21.23 -9.07
CA HIS A 471 3.91 -21.99 -8.45
C HIS A 471 4.93 -22.39 -9.54
N GLU A 472 6.20 -22.38 -9.21
CA GLU A 472 7.30 -22.69 -10.12
C GLU A 472 7.35 -24.17 -10.51
N THR A 473 6.90 -25.07 -9.63
CA THR A 473 6.81 -26.52 -9.91
C THR A 473 5.82 -26.83 -11.02
N TYR A 474 4.79 -25.99 -11.21
CA TYR A 474 3.78 -26.15 -12.25
C TYR A 474 4.39 -26.17 -13.64
N LEU A 475 5.49 -25.46 -13.87
CA LEU A 475 6.19 -25.42 -15.15
C LEU A 475 6.82 -26.77 -15.56
N SER A 476 6.85 -27.74 -14.65
CA SER A 476 7.30 -29.11 -14.89
C SER A 476 6.24 -30.17 -14.53
N HIS A 477 5.04 -29.75 -14.13
CA HIS A 477 3.98 -30.64 -13.65
C HIS A 477 3.31 -31.37 -14.83
N LYS A 478 3.36 -32.72 -14.80
CA LYS A 478 2.93 -33.55 -15.94
C LYS A 478 1.45 -33.35 -16.32
N PRO A 479 0.50 -33.27 -15.37
CA PRO A 479 -0.90 -32.96 -15.70
C PRO A 479 -1.11 -31.66 -16.48
N LEU A 480 -0.25 -30.64 -16.27
CA LEU A 480 -0.33 -29.37 -16.99
C LEU A 480 0.40 -29.38 -18.36
N SER A 481 0.92 -30.53 -18.78
CA SER A 481 1.83 -30.59 -19.93
C SER A 481 1.23 -30.10 -21.25
N ARG A 482 -0.04 -30.41 -21.54
CA ARG A 482 -0.72 -29.93 -22.75
C ARG A 482 -0.83 -28.40 -22.73
N PHE A 483 -1.32 -27.84 -21.62
CA PHE A 483 -1.40 -26.40 -21.45
C PHE A 483 -0.03 -25.71 -21.60
N LEU A 484 1.02 -26.22 -20.96
CA LEU A 484 2.36 -25.62 -21.05
C LEU A 484 2.94 -25.65 -22.47
N ILE A 485 2.63 -26.67 -23.26
CA ILE A 485 3.01 -26.73 -24.67
C ILE A 485 2.27 -25.63 -25.46
N ASN A 486 0.96 -25.52 -25.28
CA ASN A 486 0.14 -24.48 -25.91
C ASN A 486 0.63 -23.07 -25.50
N ALA A 487 0.92 -22.89 -24.21
CA ALA A 487 1.43 -21.66 -23.63
C ALA A 487 2.74 -21.21 -24.30
N VAL A 488 3.74 -22.09 -24.41
CA VAL A 488 5.01 -21.73 -25.05
C VAL A 488 4.85 -21.44 -26.55
N LEU A 489 3.99 -22.18 -27.26
CA LEU A 489 3.69 -21.88 -28.66
C LEU A 489 2.97 -20.54 -28.84
N TRP A 490 2.03 -20.23 -27.95
CA TRP A 490 1.32 -18.95 -27.90
C TRP A 490 2.28 -17.79 -27.60
N LEU A 491 3.22 -17.98 -26.68
CA LEU A 491 4.26 -17.01 -26.33
C LEU A 491 5.25 -16.77 -27.50
N ASP A 492 5.64 -17.81 -28.23
CA ASP A 492 6.57 -17.74 -29.37
C ASP A 492 5.96 -17.04 -30.60
N LYS A 493 4.62 -17.05 -30.74
CA LYS A 493 3.90 -16.44 -31.87
C LYS A 493 4.38 -16.95 -33.25
N GLY A 494 4.89 -18.17 -33.31
CA GLY A 494 5.39 -18.79 -34.54
C GLY A 494 6.74 -18.27 -35.03
N ARG A 495 7.48 -17.50 -34.21
CA ARG A 495 8.86 -17.07 -34.51
C ARG A 495 9.81 -18.24 -34.66
N LYS A 496 9.53 -19.38 -34.02
CA LYS A 496 10.37 -20.57 -33.98
C LYS A 496 11.80 -20.27 -33.46
N GLY A 497 11.90 -19.32 -32.52
CA GLY A 497 13.17 -18.93 -31.92
C GLY A 497 13.54 -19.83 -30.73
N LEU A 498 14.60 -19.44 -30.01
CA LEU A 498 15.10 -20.19 -28.85
C LEU A 498 14.22 -19.92 -27.61
N VAL A 499 13.79 -20.98 -26.95
CA VAL A 499 13.16 -20.92 -25.62
C VAL A 499 14.25 -21.02 -24.55
N GLY A 500 14.54 -19.89 -23.91
CA GLY A 500 15.51 -19.81 -22.83
C GLY A 500 14.87 -20.19 -21.50
N VAL A 501 15.37 -21.24 -20.85
CA VAL A 501 14.88 -21.71 -19.54
C VAL A 501 15.91 -21.37 -18.47
N SER A 502 15.51 -20.61 -17.45
CA SER A 502 16.38 -20.27 -16.34
C SER A 502 17.00 -21.53 -15.69
N PRO A 503 18.28 -21.50 -15.26
CA PRO A 503 18.92 -22.65 -14.60
C PRO A 503 18.15 -23.25 -13.42
N LYS A 504 17.39 -22.41 -12.70
CA LYS A 504 16.50 -22.81 -11.59
C LYS A 504 15.32 -23.68 -12.03
N LEU A 505 14.93 -23.62 -13.30
CA LEU A 505 13.79 -24.31 -13.90
C LEU A 505 14.20 -25.40 -14.89
N ARG A 506 15.44 -25.91 -14.83
CA ARG A 506 15.94 -26.96 -15.73
C ARG A 506 15.03 -28.18 -15.90
N GLY A 507 14.21 -28.50 -14.88
CA GLY A 507 13.24 -29.60 -14.94
C GLY A 507 12.13 -29.38 -15.98
N ALA A 508 11.78 -28.12 -16.28
CA ALA A 508 10.78 -27.75 -17.27
C ALA A 508 11.24 -28.02 -18.71
N THR A 509 12.55 -27.95 -19.00
CA THR A 509 13.11 -28.03 -20.36
C THR A 509 12.62 -29.27 -21.11
N ASN A 510 12.64 -30.44 -20.49
CA ASN A 510 12.19 -31.70 -21.10
C ASN A 510 10.71 -31.70 -21.49
N LEU A 511 9.86 -31.03 -20.71
CA LEU A 511 8.43 -30.90 -20.99
C LEU A 511 8.23 -29.90 -22.14
N LEU A 512 8.85 -28.72 -22.04
CA LEU A 512 8.67 -27.64 -23.00
C LEU A 512 9.22 -27.97 -24.40
N SER A 513 10.29 -28.77 -24.50
CA SER A 513 10.83 -29.23 -25.79
C SER A 513 9.83 -30.08 -26.61
N ARG A 514 8.77 -30.60 -25.98
CA ARG A 514 7.70 -31.32 -26.69
C ARG A 514 6.84 -30.41 -27.57
N SER A 515 6.96 -29.09 -27.43
CA SER A 515 6.36 -28.11 -28.34
C SER A 515 6.95 -28.14 -29.75
N GLY A 516 8.12 -28.74 -29.93
CA GLY A 516 8.88 -28.70 -31.18
C GLY A 516 9.78 -27.47 -31.33
N LEU A 517 9.78 -26.55 -30.36
CA LEU A 517 10.74 -25.45 -30.28
C LEU A 517 12.06 -25.89 -29.65
N GLN A 518 13.14 -25.21 -30.01
CA GLN A 518 14.43 -25.43 -29.36
C GLN A 518 14.39 -24.82 -27.96
N CYS A 519 14.62 -25.64 -26.93
CA CYS A 519 14.70 -25.17 -25.55
C CYS A 519 16.12 -25.37 -25.01
N GLN A 520 16.69 -24.33 -24.40
CA GLN A 520 18.01 -24.39 -23.80
C GLN A 520 18.01 -23.75 -22.42
N VAL A 521 18.76 -24.36 -21.50
CA VAL A 521 19.02 -23.74 -20.19
C VAL A 521 20.00 -22.58 -20.37
N THR A 522 19.59 -21.36 -20.03
CA THR A 522 20.40 -20.14 -20.16
C THR A 522 19.91 -19.07 -19.19
N ASP A 523 20.81 -18.25 -18.67
CA ASP A 523 20.43 -17.01 -18.00
C ASP A 523 20.04 -15.95 -19.04
N PHE A 524 19.25 -14.96 -18.62
CA PHE A 524 18.69 -13.95 -19.52
C PHE A 524 19.78 -13.10 -20.19
N SER A 525 20.79 -12.68 -19.42
CA SER A 525 21.87 -11.80 -19.87
C SER A 525 22.81 -12.43 -20.90
N ASP A 526 22.92 -13.76 -20.95
CA ASP A 526 23.85 -14.43 -21.85
C ASP A 526 23.41 -14.38 -23.31
N ARG A 527 22.09 -14.38 -23.58
CA ARG A 527 21.51 -14.57 -24.92
C ARG A 527 20.18 -13.84 -25.15
N SER A 528 19.93 -12.71 -24.50
CA SER A 528 18.66 -11.97 -24.59
C SER A 528 18.18 -11.72 -26.03
N ASP A 529 19.11 -11.47 -26.96
CA ASP A 529 18.80 -11.11 -28.34
C ASP A 529 18.35 -12.30 -29.21
N ASP A 530 18.65 -13.53 -28.78
CA ASP A 530 18.34 -14.78 -29.51
C ASP A 530 17.03 -15.45 -29.05
N LEU A 531 16.49 -15.02 -27.90
CA LEU A 531 15.32 -15.67 -27.30
C LEU A 531 14.02 -15.27 -28.01
N SER A 532 13.14 -16.24 -28.24
CA SER A 532 11.73 -15.94 -28.55
C SER A 532 10.83 -16.03 -27.33
N VAL A 533 11.18 -16.87 -26.37
CA VAL A 533 10.48 -17.06 -25.10
C VAL A 533 11.51 -17.19 -23.98
N TYR A 534 11.29 -16.50 -22.87
CA TYR A 534 12.06 -16.66 -21.64
C TYR A 534 11.19 -17.27 -20.53
N VAL A 535 11.71 -18.31 -19.88
CA VAL A 535 11.04 -19.06 -18.82
C VAL A 535 11.82 -18.89 -17.51
N CYS A 536 11.25 -18.22 -16.53
CA CYS A 536 11.96 -17.85 -15.30
C CYS A 536 11.13 -17.98 -14.02
N THR A 537 11.80 -17.87 -12.87
CA THR A 537 11.16 -17.83 -11.56
C THR A 537 10.78 -16.40 -11.17
N SER A 538 9.73 -16.21 -10.36
CA SER A 538 9.34 -14.88 -9.85
C SER A 538 10.11 -14.40 -8.61
N TYR A 539 11.19 -15.09 -8.22
CA TYR A 539 11.98 -14.79 -7.02
C TYR A 539 13.14 -13.81 -7.21
N SER A 540 13.34 -13.32 -8.43
CA SER A 540 14.37 -12.34 -8.75
C SER A 540 13.83 -11.37 -9.78
N ASP A 541 14.21 -10.12 -9.62
CA ASP A 541 14.00 -8.99 -10.49
C ASP A 541 15.32 -8.52 -11.12
N ASP A 542 16.36 -9.36 -11.05
CA ASP A 542 17.60 -9.17 -11.79
C ASP A 542 17.22 -9.14 -13.29
N HIS A 543 17.56 -8.03 -13.96
CA HIS A 543 17.16 -7.73 -15.34
C HIS A 543 15.70 -7.34 -15.58
N CYS A 544 14.99 -6.82 -14.56
CA CYS A 544 13.58 -6.40 -14.68
C CYS A 544 13.31 -5.52 -15.91
N ASN A 545 14.11 -4.47 -16.11
CA ASN A 545 13.92 -3.52 -17.22
C ASN A 545 14.14 -4.19 -18.58
N GLU A 546 15.14 -5.07 -18.68
CA GLU A 546 15.47 -5.78 -19.91
C GLU A 546 14.41 -6.83 -20.25
N ILE A 547 13.87 -7.54 -19.25
CA ILE A 547 12.74 -8.47 -19.43
C ILE A 547 11.48 -7.72 -19.87
N GLN A 548 11.15 -6.58 -19.24
CA GLN A 548 10.02 -5.74 -19.64
C GLN A 548 10.16 -5.27 -21.09
N ARG A 549 11.35 -4.81 -21.48
CA ARG A 549 11.64 -4.42 -22.88
C ARG A 549 11.53 -5.60 -23.83
N PHE A 550 12.13 -6.74 -23.49
CA PHE A 550 12.05 -7.97 -24.28
C PHE A 550 10.60 -8.35 -24.60
N VAL A 551 9.72 -8.32 -23.59
CA VAL A 551 8.28 -8.56 -23.80
C VAL A 551 7.66 -7.44 -24.64
N ALA A 552 7.88 -6.17 -24.29
CA ALA A 552 7.32 -5.04 -25.05
C ALA A 552 7.66 -5.08 -26.55
N GLU A 553 8.86 -5.53 -26.91
CA GLU A 553 9.37 -5.63 -28.29
C GLU A 553 8.95 -6.93 -29.01
N GLY A 554 8.18 -7.80 -28.35
CA GLY A 554 7.56 -8.96 -28.99
C GLY A 554 7.88 -10.30 -28.34
N GLY A 555 8.80 -10.36 -27.38
CA GLY A 555 9.19 -11.57 -26.66
C GLY A 555 8.05 -12.20 -25.86
N GLY A 556 8.18 -13.50 -25.59
CA GLY A 556 7.26 -14.24 -24.73
C GLY A 556 7.84 -14.48 -23.34
N LEU A 557 7.08 -14.21 -22.27
CA LEU A 557 7.50 -14.48 -20.90
C LEU A 557 6.61 -15.55 -20.25
N LEU A 558 7.22 -16.62 -19.74
CA LEU A 558 6.56 -17.59 -18.86
C LEU A 558 7.23 -17.54 -17.49
N ILE A 559 6.52 -17.04 -16.49
CA ILE A 559 7.07 -16.80 -15.16
C ILE A 559 6.33 -17.61 -14.10
N GLY A 560 7.08 -18.35 -13.28
CA GLY A 560 6.54 -19.24 -12.26
C GLY A 560 7.02 -18.90 -10.84
N GLY A 561 6.13 -18.96 -9.85
CA GLY A 561 6.51 -18.90 -8.44
C GLY A 561 5.34 -18.47 -7.55
N HIS A 562 5.60 -18.30 -6.26
CA HIS A 562 4.57 -18.03 -5.26
C HIS A 562 5.00 -16.93 -4.28
N ALA A 563 4.10 -15.99 -3.99
CA ALA A 563 4.39 -14.82 -3.16
C ALA A 563 3.96 -14.99 -1.70
N TRP A 564 3.08 -15.95 -1.37
CA TRP A 564 2.58 -16.15 0.00
C TRP A 564 3.71 -16.46 0.99
N TYR A 565 4.69 -17.28 0.61
CA TYR A 565 5.83 -17.63 1.46
C TYR A 565 6.73 -16.42 1.71
N TRP A 566 6.99 -15.64 0.66
CA TRP A 566 7.73 -14.40 0.76
C TRP A 566 7.01 -13.40 1.68
N SER A 567 5.69 -13.26 1.56
CA SER A 567 4.89 -12.36 2.40
C SER A 567 4.95 -12.76 3.88
N ASN A 568 4.86 -14.06 4.17
CA ASN A 568 4.92 -14.59 5.54
C ASN A 568 6.31 -14.41 6.18
N THR A 569 7.37 -14.35 5.37
CA THR A 569 8.75 -14.09 5.85
C THR A 569 9.09 -12.60 5.89
N ASN A 570 8.32 -11.75 5.20
CA ASN A 570 8.52 -10.30 5.09
C ASN A 570 7.27 -9.53 5.52
N ILE A 571 6.77 -9.80 6.74
CA ILE A 571 5.47 -9.31 7.26
C ILE A 571 5.36 -7.77 7.27
N ALA A 572 6.48 -7.06 7.36
CA ALA A 572 6.51 -5.59 7.33
C ALA A 572 6.42 -4.97 5.93
N GLU A 573 6.64 -5.77 4.87
CA GLU A 573 6.72 -5.30 3.50
C GLU A 573 5.43 -5.55 2.72
N LYS A 574 5.12 -4.66 1.76
CA LYS A 574 3.95 -4.80 0.89
C LYS A 574 4.27 -5.69 -0.31
N THR A 575 3.64 -6.86 -0.37
CA THR A 575 3.88 -7.87 -1.44
C THR A 575 3.73 -7.32 -2.86
N LEU A 576 2.74 -6.48 -3.14
CA LEU A 576 2.54 -5.95 -4.50
C LEU A 576 3.67 -5.04 -4.99
N ILE A 577 4.38 -4.37 -4.09
CA ILE A 577 5.46 -3.43 -4.45
C ILE A 577 6.84 -4.04 -4.26
N ARG A 578 6.99 -5.01 -3.35
CA ARG A 578 8.31 -5.48 -2.88
C ARG A 578 8.65 -6.91 -3.29
N TYR A 579 7.66 -7.68 -3.74
CA TYR A 579 7.92 -9.01 -4.27
C TYR A 579 8.61 -8.91 -5.65
N PRO A 580 9.78 -9.53 -5.87
CA PRO A 580 10.56 -9.33 -7.10
C PRO A 580 9.79 -9.56 -8.40
N GLY A 581 9.00 -10.65 -8.47
CA GLY A 581 8.17 -10.93 -9.65
C GLY A 581 7.16 -9.83 -9.98
N ASN A 582 6.66 -9.10 -8.97
CA ASN A 582 5.72 -8.01 -9.19
C ASN A 582 6.39 -6.75 -9.75
N HIS A 583 7.71 -6.55 -9.54
CA HIS A 583 8.44 -5.47 -10.22
C HIS A 583 8.37 -5.64 -11.74
N ILE A 584 8.45 -6.89 -12.23
CA ILE A 584 8.34 -7.22 -13.65
C ILE A 584 6.89 -7.10 -14.12
N LEU A 585 5.95 -7.70 -13.38
CA LEU A 585 4.60 -8.00 -13.87
C LEU A 585 3.56 -6.89 -13.68
N ASN A 586 3.73 -5.99 -12.70
CA ASN A 586 2.75 -4.93 -12.43
C ASN A 586 2.50 -4.06 -13.67
N GLN A 587 3.54 -3.75 -14.45
CA GLN A 587 3.41 -2.99 -15.71
C GLN A 587 2.68 -3.76 -16.81
N MET A 588 2.62 -5.09 -16.69
CA MET A 588 1.97 -6.00 -17.63
C MET A 588 0.52 -6.31 -17.22
N GLY A 589 0.02 -5.70 -16.14
CA GLY A 589 -1.36 -5.87 -15.70
C GLY A 589 -1.63 -7.08 -14.80
N LEU A 590 -0.59 -7.70 -14.26
CA LEU A 590 -0.69 -8.91 -13.45
C LEU A 590 0.15 -8.76 -12.17
N SER A 591 -0.34 -9.29 -11.04
CA SER A 591 0.43 -9.33 -9.79
C SER A 591 0.21 -10.62 -9.01
N PHE A 592 1.27 -11.17 -8.43
CA PHE A 592 1.16 -12.21 -7.41
C PHE A 592 0.61 -11.62 -6.10
N LEU A 593 -0.36 -12.32 -5.53
CA LEU A 593 -0.96 -12.01 -4.24
C LEU A 593 -0.36 -12.89 -3.12
N PRO A 594 -0.38 -12.41 -1.87
CA PRO A 594 0.15 -13.15 -0.72
C PRO A 594 -0.74 -14.31 -0.27
N TRP A 595 -1.87 -14.56 -0.94
CA TRP A 595 -2.85 -15.57 -0.56
C TRP A 595 -2.67 -16.87 -1.32
N THR A 596 -3.05 -17.97 -0.68
CA THR A 596 -2.92 -19.31 -1.24
C THR A 596 -4.19 -19.75 -1.93
N VAL A 597 -4.08 -20.40 -3.08
CA VAL A 597 -5.19 -21.11 -3.75
C VAL A 597 -5.16 -22.58 -3.30
N GLU A 598 -6.33 -23.19 -3.11
CA GLU A 598 -6.42 -24.60 -2.70
C GLU A 598 -5.98 -25.53 -3.85
N GLY A 599 -5.27 -26.61 -3.51
CA GLY A 599 -4.91 -27.65 -4.47
C GLY A 599 -6.15 -28.46 -4.85
N GLY A 600 -6.42 -28.61 -6.15
CA GLY A 600 -7.65 -29.24 -6.62
C GLY A 600 -7.61 -29.62 -8.09
N LEU A 601 -8.73 -30.16 -8.56
CA LEU A 601 -8.99 -30.43 -9.97
C LEU A 601 -10.04 -29.43 -10.44
N TYR A 602 -9.67 -28.55 -11.36
CA TYR A 602 -10.53 -27.45 -11.83
C TYR A 602 -10.83 -27.60 -13.32
N GLU A 603 -12.09 -27.44 -13.72
CA GLU A 603 -12.46 -27.50 -15.13
C GLU A 603 -11.87 -26.31 -15.91
N ALA A 604 -11.48 -26.56 -17.16
CA ALA A 604 -11.07 -25.50 -18.07
C ALA A 604 -12.28 -24.64 -18.44
N GLN A 605 -12.14 -23.31 -18.34
CA GLN A 605 -13.25 -22.39 -18.58
C GLN A 605 -13.73 -22.46 -20.03
N SER A 606 -15.05 -22.49 -20.20
CA SER A 606 -15.67 -22.31 -21.51
C SER A 606 -15.58 -20.86 -21.98
N GLY A 607 -15.69 -20.66 -23.29
CA GLY A 607 -15.70 -19.32 -23.87
C GLY A 607 -16.83 -18.40 -23.38
N ARG A 608 -17.91 -18.93 -22.81
CA ARG A 608 -18.98 -18.14 -22.18
C ARG A 608 -18.57 -17.71 -20.77
N GLU A 609 -18.09 -18.65 -19.95
CA GLU A 609 -17.63 -18.38 -18.59
C GLU A 609 -16.50 -17.34 -18.59
N PHE A 610 -15.61 -17.39 -19.58
CA PHE A 610 -14.54 -16.38 -19.73
C PHE A 610 -15.06 -14.95 -19.93
N LEU A 611 -16.13 -14.78 -20.73
CA LEU A 611 -16.74 -13.46 -20.95
C LEU A 611 -17.35 -12.89 -19.66
N GLU A 612 -17.76 -13.76 -18.76
CA GLU A 612 -18.32 -13.42 -17.43
C GLU A 612 -17.24 -13.42 -16.33
N ALA A 613 -16.03 -13.95 -16.61
CA ALA A 613 -14.97 -14.10 -15.63
C ALA A 613 -14.49 -12.77 -15.02
N TYR A 614 -14.13 -12.84 -13.74
CA TYR A 614 -13.66 -11.69 -12.98
C TYR A 614 -12.33 -11.14 -13.52
N GLN A 615 -12.33 -9.85 -13.86
CA GLN A 615 -11.14 -9.04 -14.15
C GLN A 615 -11.31 -7.69 -13.45
N PHE A 616 -10.35 -7.32 -12.59
CA PHE A 616 -10.56 -6.28 -11.59
C PHE A 616 -11.05 -4.95 -12.18
N ARG A 617 -10.36 -4.42 -13.20
CA ARG A 617 -10.70 -3.10 -13.79
C ARG A 617 -12.03 -3.11 -14.55
N GLN A 618 -12.32 -4.17 -15.28
CA GLN A 618 -13.58 -4.30 -16.02
C GLN A 618 -14.77 -4.51 -15.08
N PHE A 619 -14.57 -5.31 -14.02
CA PHE A 619 -15.59 -5.53 -13.02
C PHE A 619 -15.87 -4.25 -12.21
N LEU A 620 -14.84 -3.44 -11.90
CA LEU A 620 -15.03 -2.11 -11.31
C LEU A 620 -15.90 -1.20 -12.19
N GLN A 621 -15.69 -1.18 -13.52
CA GLN A 621 -16.54 -0.42 -14.43
C GLN A 621 -18.00 -0.91 -14.43
N LEU A 622 -18.20 -2.24 -14.41
CA LEU A 622 -19.54 -2.84 -14.28
C LEU A 622 -20.22 -2.40 -12.98
N VAL A 623 -19.51 -2.48 -11.84
CA VAL A 623 -20.02 -2.06 -10.53
C VAL A 623 -20.40 -0.58 -10.52
N SER A 624 -19.53 0.29 -11.02
CA SER A 624 -19.80 1.73 -11.12
C SER A 624 -21.03 2.01 -11.99
N ASN A 625 -21.18 1.33 -13.13
CA ASN A 625 -22.32 1.51 -14.03
C ASN A 625 -23.63 1.00 -13.40
N ASN A 626 -23.61 -0.19 -12.79
CA ASN A 626 -24.80 -0.77 -12.16
C ASN A 626 -25.28 0.11 -10.99
N LEU A 627 -24.37 0.59 -10.15
CA LEU A 627 -24.71 1.47 -9.03
C LEU A 627 -25.22 2.83 -9.50
N ALA A 628 -24.62 3.43 -10.54
CA ALA A 628 -25.13 4.67 -11.13
C ALA A 628 -26.55 4.51 -11.70
N GLN A 629 -26.88 3.32 -12.21
CA GLN A 629 -28.20 3.00 -12.80
C GLN A 629 -29.18 2.34 -11.82
N ASN A 630 -28.80 2.14 -10.55
CA ASN A 630 -29.55 1.37 -9.55
C ASN A 630 -29.97 -0.04 -10.03
N GLN A 631 -29.09 -0.73 -10.75
CA GLN A 631 -29.31 -2.11 -11.20
C GLN A 631 -28.83 -3.12 -10.15
N SER A 632 -29.58 -4.19 -9.97
CA SER A 632 -29.22 -5.29 -9.07
C SER A 632 -28.14 -6.20 -9.67
N PHE A 633 -27.29 -6.77 -8.81
CA PHE A 633 -26.29 -7.76 -9.22
C PHE A 633 -26.86 -9.19 -9.23
N SER A 634 -26.46 -9.99 -10.21
CA SER A 634 -26.73 -11.44 -10.25
C SER A 634 -25.93 -12.19 -9.16
N ASP A 635 -26.29 -13.46 -8.89
CA ASP A 635 -25.59 -14.27 -7.87
C ASP A 635 -24.08 -14.40 -8.16
N ASP A 636 -23.69 -14.64 -9.41
CA ASP A 636 -22.27 -14.72 -9.83
C ASP A 636 -21.55 -13.36 -9.65
N GLN A 637 -22.26 -12.26 -9.91
CA GLN A 637 -21.72 -10.92 -9.68
C GLN A 637 -21.57 -10.62 -8.18
N GLN A 638 -22.46 -11.13 -7.32
CA GLN A 638 -22.32 -11.00 -5.87
C GLN A 638 -21.08 -11.72 -5.34
N GLU A 639 -20.74 -12.89 -5.89
CA GLU A 639 -19.50 -13.58 -5.51
C GLU A 639 -18.26 -12.79 -5.97
N CYS A 640 -18.31 -12.22 -7.18
CA CYS A 640 -17.28 -11.32 -7.70
C CYS A 640 -17.11 -10.05 -6.85
N LEU A 641 -18.19 -9.50 -6.27
CA LEU A 641 -18.12 -8.38 -5.34
C LEU A 641 -17.31 -8.74 -4.08
N LYS A 642 -17.50 -9.93 -3.51
CA LYS A 642 -16.71 -10.40 -2.34
C LYS A 642 -15.22 -10.54 -2.69
N LYS A 643 -14.91 -11.01 -3.90
CA LYS A 643 -13.51 -11.02 -4.38
C LYS A 643 -12.97 -9.59 -4.50
N MET A 644 -13.74 -8.69 -5.09
CA MET A 644 -13.37 -7.28 -5.22
C MET A 644 -13.08 -6.61 -3.88
N GLU A 645 -13.80 -6.97 -2.80
CA GLU A 645 -13.56 -6.44 -1.45
C GLU A 645 -12.10 -6.59 -0.98
N ARG A 646 -11.38 -7.58 -1.50
CA ARG A 646 -9.96 -7.83 -1.21
C ARG A 646 -9.05 -7.18 -2.25
N ASP A 647 -9.44 -7.25 -3.52
CA ASP A 647 -8.57 -6.88 -4.64
C ASP A 647 -8.33 -5.35 -4.72
N TYR A 648 -9.32 -4.50 -4.43
CA TYR A 648 -9.11 -3.04 -4.45
C TYR A 648 -8.12 -2.59 -3.37
N VAL A 649 -8.13 -3.23 -2.19
CA VAL A 649 -7.20 -2.93 -1.09
C VAL A 649 -5.76 -3.20 -1.54
N ASN A 650 -5.55 -4.33 -2.22
CA ASN A 650 -4.23 -4.71 -2.73
C ASN A 650 -3.82 -3.76 -3.85
N TYR A 651 -4.69 -3.53 -4.82
CA TYR A 651 -4.40 -2.61 -5.92
C TYR A 651 -3.98 -1.22 -5.40
N LEU A 652 -4.75 -0.62 -4.49
CA LEU A 652 -4.43 0.70 -3.91
C LEU A 652 -3.16 0.69 -3.05
N SER A 653 -2.79 -0.46 -2.47
CA SER A 653 -1.56 -0.58 -1.69
C SER A 653 -0.30 -0.27 -2.51
N MET A 654 -0.36 -0.37 -3.85
CA MET A 654 0.70 -0.01 -4.80
C MET A 654 1.09 1.46 -4.71
N SER A 655 0.13 2.36 -4.48
CA SER A 655 0.38 3.81 -4.37
C SER A 655 1.16 4.40 -5.57
N ALA A 656 0.95 3.85 -6.77
CA ALA A 656 1.65 4.20 -8.01
C ALA A 656 1.07 5.45 -8.68
N HIS A 657 1.08 6.58 -7.96
CA HIS A 657 0.46 7.85 -8.41
C HIS A 657 1.05 8.42 -9.70
N ASP A 658 2.23 7.96 -10.09
CA ASP A 658 2.93 8.30 -11.32
C ASP A 658 2.51 7.48 -12.54
N CYS A 659 1.65 6.49 -12.34
CA CYS A 659 1.02 5.73 -13.41
C CYS A 659 -0.41 6.24 -13.63
N ALA A 660 -0.71 6.78 -14.81
CA ALA A 660 -2.05 7.26 -15.12
C ALA A 660 -3.10 6.15 -14.99
N SER A 661 -2.77 4.91 -15.38
CA SER A 661 -3.68 3.76 -15.25
C SER A 661 -4.05 3.47 -13.79
N TYR A 662 -3.09 3.58 -12.86
CA TYR A 662 -3.36 3.47 -11.42
C TYR A 662 -4.24 4.62 -10.94
N SER A 663 -3.85 5.85 -11.27
CA SER A 663 -4.59 7.06 -10.87
C SER A 663 -6.03 7.07 -11.43
N SER A 664 -6.25 6.49 -12.61
CA SER A 664 -7.59 6.29 -13.19
C SER A 664 -8.46 5.33 -12.40
N VAL A 665 -7.89 4.22 -11.92
CA VAL A 665 -8.63 3.28 -11.06
C VAL A 665 -8.94 3.91 -9.71
N LEU A 666 -7.99 4.66 -9.14
CA LEU A 666 -8.23 5.43 -7.92
C LEU A 666 -9.33 6.48 -8.12
N GLU A 667 -9.37 7.16 -9.27
CA GLU A 667 -10.44 8.10 -9.59
C GLU A 667 -11.80 7.40 -9.74
N MET A 668 -11.86 6.24 -10.41
CA MET A 668 -13.10 5.44 -10.49
C MET A 668 -13.61 5.00 -9.12
N LEU A 669 -12.72 4.56 -8.21
CA LEU A 669 -13.06 4.21 -6.83
C LEU A 669 -13.48 5.45 -6.03
N THR A 670 -12.86 6.60 -6.29
CA THR A 670 -13.22 7.89 -5.67
C THR A 670 -14.61 8.33 -6.11
N ASP A 671 -14.93 8.21 -7.39
CA ASP A 671 -16.26 8.47 -7.92
C ASP A 671 -17.30 7.51 -7.34
N LEU A 672 -16.93 6.25 -7.15
CA LEU A 672 -17.78 5.26 -6.49
C LEU A 672 -18.13 5.70 -5.06
N VAL A 673 -17.19 6.29 -4.32
CA VAL A 673 -17.45 6.85 -2.98
C VAL A 673 -18.37 8.08 -3.07
N LYS A 674 -18.10 9.00 -3.99
CA LYS A 674 -18.88 10.24 -4.16
C LYS A 674 -20.34 9.97 -4.58
N THR A 675 -20.56 8.94 -5.41
CA THR A 675 -21.86 8.65 -6.03
C THR A 675 -22.61 7.49 -5.37
N GLY A 676 -21.90 6.51 -4.81
CA GLY A 676 -22.43 5.25 -4.30
C GLY A 676 -23.19 5.34 -2.98
N LYS A 677 -23.31 6.51 -2.36
CA LYS A 677 -24.02 6.73 -1.08
C LYS A 677 -23.49 5.83 0.05
N VAL A 678 -22.24 6.05 0.47
CA VAL A 678 -21.61 5.28 1.56
C VAL A 678 -22.55 5.11 2.77
N PRO A 679 -22.77 3.87 3.25
CA PRO A 679 -23.72 3.61 4.33
C PRO A 679 -23.30 4.29 5.64
N GLN A 680 -24.26 4.91 6.32
CA GLN A 680 -24.06 5.52 7.64
C GLN A 680 -24.19 4.45 8.73
N VAL A 681 -23.20 3.56 8.80
CA VAL A 681 -23.23 2.37 9.66
C VAL A 681 -23.27 2.74 11.15
N CYS A 682 -24.20 2.17 11.90
CA CYS A 682 -24.29 2.29 13.35
C CYS A 682 -25.08 1.12 13.96
N GLU A 683 -25.22 1.10 15.29
CA GLU A 683 -25.93 0.03 16.00
C GLU A 683 -27.35 -0.20 15.49
N SER A 684 -28.07 0.90 15.20
CA SER A 684 -29.45 0.87 14.69
C SER A 684 -29.54 0.75 13.16
N CYS A 685 -28.43 0.89 12.44
CA CYS A 685 -28.36 0.80 10.99
C CYS A 685 -27.16 -0.08 10.59
N PRO A 686 -27.25 -1.39 10.80
CA PRO A 686 -26.16 -2.30 10.47
C PRO A 686 -26.07 -2.56 8.96
N VAL A 687 -24.85 -2.76 8.48
CA VAL A 687 -24.54 -3.19 7.12
C VAL A 687 -24.57 -4.72 7.04
N ARG A 688 -25.30 -5.26 6.06
CA ARG A 688 -25.46 -6.71 5.85
C ARG A 688 -25.19 -7.16 4.42
N ASN A 689 -25.58 -6.36 3.44
CA ASN A 689 -25.40 -6.69 2.03
C ASN A 689 -23.95 -6.39 1.57
N VAL A 690 -23.52 -7.05 0.50
CA VAL A 690 -22.14 -6.96 -0.02
C VAL A 690 -21.86 -5.58 -0.62
N GLU A 691 -22.85 -4.92 -1.22
CA GLU A 691 -22.68 -3.61 -1.85
C GLU A 691 -22.29 -2.52 -0.84
N ASP A 692 -23.03 -2.42 0.26
CA ASP A 692 -22.77 -1.49 1.36
C ASP A 692 -21.43 -1.78 2.03
N ARG A 693 -21.06 -3.06 2.18
CA ARG A 693 -19.74 -3.45 2.71
C ARG A 693 -18.61 -3.01 1.80
N LEU A 694 -18.75 -3.26 0.49
CA LEU A 694 -17.80 -2.82 -0.52
C LEU A 694 -17.66 -1.30 -0.49
N LEU A 695 -18.75 -0.54 -0.52
CA LEU A 695 -18.72 0.92 -0.50
C LEU A 695 -18.04 1.48 0.76
N LEU A 696 -18.33 0.90 1.92
CA LEU A 696 -17.71 1.31 3.18
C LEU A 696 -16.21 1.00 3.20
N GLY A 697 -15.80 -0.15 2.69
CA GLY A 697 -14.40 -0.54 2.58
C GLY A 697 -13.63 0.31 1.57
N VAL A 698 -14.21 0.57 0.39
CA VAL A 698 -13.64 1.45 -0.64
C VAL A 698 -13.47 2.86 -0.09
N ALA A 699 -14.48 3.41 0.60
CA ALA A 699 -14.38 4.72 1.25
C ALA A 699 -13.18 4.80 2.22
N GLN A 700 -12.98 3.76 3.04
CA GLN A 700 -11.85 3.71 3.96
C GLN A 700 -10.50 3.69 3.24
N GLN A 701 -10.34 2.86 2.20
CA GLN A 701 -9.04 2.77 1.52
C GLN A 701 -8.77 3.95 0.59
N VAL A 702 -9.77 4.46 -0.11
CA VAL A 702 -9.61 5.65 -0.96
C VAL A 702 -9.14 6.83 -0.10
N CYS A 703 -9.72 7.07 1.08
CA CYS A 703 -9.23 8.12 1.98
C CYS A 703 -7.75 7.96 2.40
N LYS A 704 -7.21 6.74 2.42
CA LYS A 704 -5.79 6.51 2.73
C LYS A 704 -4.85 6.79 1.58
N HIS A 705 -5.35 6.68 0.35
CA HIS A 705 -4.54 6.71 -0.87
C HIS A 705 -4.84 7.91 -1.76
N CYS A 706 -5.96 8.61 -1.61
CA CYS A 706 -6.26 9.77 -2.43
C CYS A 706 -5.40 10.99 -2.02
N PRO A 707 -5.06 11.87 -2.97
CA PRO A 707 -4.29 13.08 -2.66
C PRO A 707 -5.03 14.03 -1.69
N ASP A 708 -6.36 14.13 -1.82
CA ASP A 708 -7.20 14.99 -0.99
C ASP A 708 -8.37 14.22 -0.34
N PRO A 709 -8.14 13.57 0.82
CA PRO A 709 -9.20 12.86 1.52
C PRO A 709 -10.16 13.79 2.29
N GLU A 710 -9.79 15.05 2.52
CA GLU A 710 -10.69 16.01 3.19
C GLU A 710 -11.89 16.35 2.30
N ALA A 711 -11.66 16.45 0.98
CA ALA A 711 -12.74 16.62 0.00
C ALA A 711 -13.73 15.44 -0.04
N LEU A 712 -13.31 14.24 0.38
CA LEU A 712 -14.16 13.04 0.39
C LEU A 712 -14.99 12.89 1.66
N LEU A 713 -14.55 13.52 2.75
CA LEU A 713 -15.15 13.35 4.07
C LEU A 713 -16.67 13.60 4.10
N PRO A 714 -17.24 14.63 3.44
CA PRO A 714 -18.69 14.86 3.41
C PRO A 714 -19.51 13.78 2.69
N TYR A 715 -18.88 13.00 1.80
CA TYR A 715 -19.54 11.90 1.08
C TYR A 715 -19.57 10.61 1.91
N ILE A 716 -18.65 10.48 2.87
CA ILE A 716 -18.47 9.29 3.71
C ILE A 716 -19.22 9.44 5.03
N ILE A 717 -19.09 10.61 5.67
CA ILE A 717 -19.66 10.90 6.98
C ILE A 717 -20.54 12.14 6.83
N LYS A 718 -21.86 11.95 6.89
CA LYS A 718 -22.82 13.05 6.69
C LYS A 718 -22.85 14.03 7.86
N ASP A 719 -22.74 13.50 9.08
CA ASP A 719 -22.90 14.27 10.32
C ASP A 719 -21.61 14.27 11.15
N ILE A 720 -20.62 15.05 10.71
CA ILE A 720 -19.36 15.19 11.46
C ILE A 720 -19.61 16.17 12.62
N PRO A 721 -19.43 15.74 13.89
CA PRO A 721 -19.68 16.61 15.02
C PRO A 721 -18.65 17.74 15.07
N ALA A 722 -19.14 18.98 15.16
CA ALA A 722 -18.31 20.18 15.34
C ALA A 722 -17.84 20.29 16.80
N LEU A 723 -16.80 19.52 17.15
CA LEU A 723 -16.22 19.50 18.50
C LEU A 723 -15.20 20.62 18.68
N VAL A 724 -15.24 21.28 19.84
CA VAL A 724 -14.29 22.36 20.18
C VAL A 724 -12.88 21.79 20.33
N THR A 725 -11.94 22.33 19.56
CA THR A 725 -10.53 21.91 19.59
C THR A 725 -9.68 22.78 20.52
N VAL A 726 -8.65 22.18 21.10
CA VAL A 726 -7.55 22.83 21.80
C VAL A 726 -6.28 22.75 20.95
N SER A 727 -5.38 23.72 21.15
CA SER A 727 -4.11 23.78 20.43
C SER A 727 -2.91 23.60 21.37
N ASN A 728 -1.82 23.06 20.84
CA ASN A 728 -0.53 22.92 21.51
C ASN A 728 -0.63 22.27 22.90
N SER A 729 -1.36 21.16 23.00
CA SER A 729 -1.50 20.40 24.24
C SER A 729 -0.24 19.59 24.49
N THR A 730 0.42 19.84 25.63
CA THR A 730 1.60 19.08 26.05
C THR A 730 1.18 17.92 26.93
N VAL A 731 1.64 16.70 26.60
CA VAL A 731 1.38 15.48 27.36
C VAL A 731 2.71 14.97 27.89
N ALA A 732 2.83 14.89 29.22
CA ALA A 732 3.98 14.28 29.88
C ALA A 732 3.77 12.77 30.01
N ILE A 733 4.74 11.98 29.55
CA ILE A 733 4.67 10.52 29.58
C ILE A 733 5.85 9.90 30.33
N SER A 734 5.56 8.82 31.07
CA SER A 734 6.55 7.93 31.68
C SER A 734 6.17 6.50 31.32
N ALA A 735 7.14 5.68 30.95
CA ALA A 735 6.93 4.27 30.64
C ALA A 735 8.10 3.44 31.17
N LYS A 736 7.80 2.28 31.76
CA LYS A 736 8.80 1.29 32.20
C LYS A 736 8.26 -0.10 31.92
N THR A 737 8.41 -0.54 30.67
CA THR A 737 7.54 -1.58 30.09
C THR A 737 8.01 -3.01 30.32
N GLY A 738 9.23 -3.24 30.82
CA GLY A 738 9.75 -4.60 31.02
C GLY A 738 9.74 -5.39 29.71
N ASP A 739 9.15 -6.60 29.69
CA ASP A 739 9.02 -7.40 28.46
C ASP A 739 7.66 -7.25 27.75
N VAL A 740 6.80 -6.32 28.18
CA VAL A 740 5.46 -6.13 27.62
C VAL A 740 5.34 -4.80 26.88
N LYS A 741 4.36 -4.67 25.98
CA LYS A 741 3.98 -3.37 25.39
C LYS A 741 3.00 -2.62 26.31
N GLU A 742 3.01 -1.30 26.30
CA GLU A 742 2.12 -0.46 27.12
C GLU A 742 1.48 0.66 26.29
N TRP A 743 0.17 0.86 26.48
CA TRP A 743 -0.58 2.00 25.93
C TRP A 743 -0.71 3.08 26.99
N ILE A 744 -0.28 4.30 26.65
CA ILE A 744 -0.36 5.49 27.50
C ILE A 744 -1.51 6.36 27.01
N SER A 745 -2.47 6.61 27.89
CA SER A 745 -3.62 7.49 27.64
C SER A 745 -3.21 8.96 27.63
N THR A 746 -3.87 9.77 26.81
CA THR A 746 -3.54 11.21 26.67
C THR A 746 -4.67 12.14 27.12
N GLY A 747 -5.91 11.63 27.24
CA GLY A 747 -7.09 12.47 27.41
C GLY A 747 -7.43 13.34 26.19
N LEU A 748 -6.85 13.03 25.03
CA LEU A 748 -7.06 13.74 23.77
C LEU A 748 -7.76 12.85 22.73
N TYR A 749 -8.53 13.49 21.86
CA TYR A 749 -9.34 12.87 20.82
C TYR A 749 -9.18 13.61 19.49
N LEU A 750 -9.23 12.89 18.38
CA LEU A 750 -9.36 13.46 17.03
C LEU A 750 -10.77 13.23 16.50
N SER A 751 -11.40 14.30 16.01
CA SER A 751 -12.66 14.20 15.27
C SER A 751 -12.48 13.37 13.99
N PRO A 752 -13.56 12.77 13.45
CA PRO A 752 -13.49 12.07 12.16
C PRO A 752 -12.81 12.90 11.07
N GLY A 753 -11.82 12.31 10.40
CA GLY A 753 -11.02 12.95 9.35
C GLY A 753 -10.05 14.05 9.80
N MET A 754 -10.02 14.40 11.09
CA MET A 754 -9.15 15.46 11.61
C MET A 754 -7.67 15.04 11.61
N ARG A 755 -6.82 15.87 10.99
CA ARG A 755 -5.36 15.75 11.03
C ARG A 755 -4.75 16.60 12.15
N THR A 756 -3.64 16.12 12.71
CA THR A 756 -2.82 16.88 13.64
C THR A 756 -1.36 16.47 13.50
N ASN A 757 -0.43 17.39 13.77
CA ASN A 757 0.97 17.02 13.96
C ASN A 757 1.24 16.81 15.44
N ILE A 758 2.06 15.80 15.73
CA ILE A 758 2.57 15.51 17.06
C ILE A 758 4.09 15.64 17.03
N LYS A 759 4.64 16.46 17.93
CA LYS A 759 6.08 16.67 18.06
C LYS A 759 6.67 15.79 19.15
N PHE A 760 7.66 14.99 18.75
CA PHE A 760 8.37 14.06 19.60
C PHE A 760 9.80 14.52 19.87
N PRO A 761 10.29 14.36 21.10
CA PRO A 761 11.69 14.58 21.42
C PRO A 761 12.57 13.47 20.83
N SER A 762 13.81 13.82 20.51
CA SER A 762 14.77 12.93 19.84
C SER A 762 15.08 11.63 20.59
N ASN A 763 14.84 11.59 21.91
CA ASN A 763 15.03 10.39 22.72
C ASN A 763 13.92 9.32 22.53
N ILE A 764 12.84 9.60 21.81
CA ILE A 764 11.76 8.67 21.47
C ILE A 764 11.80 8.26 19.98
N VAL A 765 12.18 9.19 19.10
CA VAL A 765 12.21 9.00 17.65
C VAL A 765 13.06 7.79 17.25
N GLY A 766 12.53 6.93 16.37
CA GLY A 766 13.21 5.75 15.83
C GLY A 766 13.38 4.60 16.83
N LYS A 767 12.72 4.65 18.01
CA LYS A 767 12.80 3.60 19.04
C LYS A 767 11.59 2.65 19.05
N GLY A 768 10.89 2.54 17.92
CA GLY A 768 9.73 1.65 17.75
C GLY A 768 8.43 2.12 18.42
N TRP A 769 8.40 3.32 18.99
CA TRP A 769 7.18 3.93 19.50
C TRP A 769 6.15 4.13 18.39
N LYS A 770 4.87 4.06 18.75
CA LYS A 770 3.76 4.31 17.82
C LYS A 770 2.75 5.27 18.44
N VAL A 771 2.11 6.07 17.60
CA VAL A 771 0.86 6.75 17.93
C VAL A 771 -0.28 5.87 17.46
N GLN A 772 -1.28 5.64 18.31
CA GLN A 772 -2.52 4.98 17.91
C GLN A 772 -3.69 5.95 18.06
N ILE A 773 -4.55 5.99 17.05
CA ILE A 773 -5.79 6.77 17.04
C ILE A 773 -6.97 5.81 16.98
N GLY A 774 -7.77 5.75 18.05
CA GLY A 774 -8.85 4.79 18.22
C GLY A 774 -8.52 3.72 19.27
N CYS A 775 -9.52 3.36 20.08
CA CYS A 775 -9.35 2.45 21.22
C CYS A 775 -9.61 0.98 20.87
N GLN A 776 -10.36 0.74 19.80
CA GLN A 776 -10.72 -0.58 19.30
C GLN A 776 -9.52 -1.27 18.67
N THR A 777 -9.38 -2.58 18.88
CA THR A 777 -8.39 -3.42 18.18
C THR A 777 -9.01 -4.48 17.28
N ASP A 778 -10.32 -4.67 17.37
CA ASP A 778 -11.03 -5.74 16.68
C ASP A 778 -11.30 -5.40 15.22
N ASN A 779 -10.88 -6.30 14.35
CA ASN A 779 -11.32 -6.37 12.97
C ASN A 779 -12.57 -7.27 12.87
N ILE A 780 -13.72 -6.67 12.57
CA ILE A 780 -15.00 -7.39 12.47
C ILE A 780 -15.38 -7.76 11.02
N GLN A 781 -14.45 -7.64 10.07
CA GLN A 781 -14.71 -7.88 8.64
C GLN A 781 -15.23 -9.30 8.35
N LEU A 782 -14.89 -10.29 9.19
CA LEU A 782 -15.34 -11.67 9.06
C LEU A 782 -16.77 -11.92 9.58
N LEU A 783 -17.42 -10.93 10.18
CA LEU A 783 -18.80 -11.05 10.66
C LEU A 783 -19.82 -10.80 9.54
N ASP A 784 -20.97 -11.48 9.64
CA ASP A 784 -22.08 -11.35 8.68
C ASP A 784 -22.89 -10.03 8.81
N GLU A 785 -22.63 -9.25 9.85
CA GLU A 785 -23.30 -7.98 10.09
C GLU A 785 -22.31 -7.00 10.68
N TRP A 786 -22.27 -5.76 10.18
CA TRP A 786 -21.41 -4.70 10.72
C TRP A 786 -22.25 -3.57 11.31
N LYS A 787 -22.11 -3.32 12.61
CA LYS A 787 -22.75 -2.24 13.40
C LYS A 787 -21.86 -1.00 13.55
N ARG A 788 -20.64 -1.08 13.02
CA ARG A 788 -19.67 0.01 12.84
C ARG A 788 -18.78 -0.33 11.65
N ALA A 789 -17.94 0.60 11.22
CA ALA A 789 -16.90 0.27 10.25
C ALA A 789 -15.98 -0.86 10.77
N PRO A 790 -15.47 -1.74 9.89
CA PRO A 790 -14.84 -2.98 10.32
C PRO A 790 -13.54 -2.78 11.08
N VAL A 791 -12.75 -1.77 10.69
CA VAL A 791 -11.51 -1.35 11.35
C VAL A 791 -11.57 0.15 11.60
N VAL A 792 -11.54 0.56 12.87
CA VAL A 792 -11.71 1.96 13.30
C VAL A 792 -10.50 2.53 14.07
N PHE A 793 -9.34 1.91 13.94
CA PHE A 793 -8.10 2.39 14.53
C PHE A 793 -7.00 2.54 13.48
N GLU A 794 -6.08 3.47 13.71
CA GLU A 794 -4.89 3.68 12.89
C GLU A 794 -3.64 3.77 13.78
N CYS A 795 -2.51 3.29 13.27
CA CYS A 795 -1.22 3.31 13.97
C CYS A 795 -0.15 3.98 13.10
N PHE A 796 0.57 4.93 13.68
CA PHE A 796 1.63 5.69 13.01
C PHE A 796 2.96 5.45 13.74
N PRO A 797 4.04 5.06 13.03
CA PRO A 797 5.35 4.93 13.66
C PRO A 797 5.94 6.30 14.01
N VAL A 798 6.71 6.36 15.09
CA VAL A 798 7.40 7.57 15.52
C VAL A 798 8.84 7.56 15.00
N ASP A 799 8.98 7.80 13.68
CA ASP A 799 10.26 7.75 12.98
C ASP A 799 10.86 9.14 12.67
N SER A 800 10.12 10.20 12.96
CA SER A 800 10.56 11.59 12.83
C SER A 800 10.16 12.42 14.06
N ASN A 801 10.76 13.61 14.20
CA ASN A 801 10.43 14.55 15.28
C ASN A 801 9.02 15.15 15.16
N THR A 802 8.40 15.10 13.99
CA THR A 802 7.05 15.60 13.75
C THR A 802 6.31 14.56 12.92
N VAL A 803 5.31 13.93 13.52
CA VAL A 803 4.48 12.92 12.85
C VAL A 803 3.08 13.49 12.65
N GLN A 804 2.62 13.53 11.40
CA GLN A 804 1.22 13.85 11.09
C GLN A 804 0.37 12.60 11.27
N VAL A 805 -0.70 12.70 12.06
CA VAL A 805 -1.60 11.58 12.38
C VAL A 805 -3.05 11.95 12.15
N TRP A 806 -3.87 10.95 11.83
CA TRP A 806 -5.31 11.11 11.61
C TRP A 806 -6.03 9.76 11.63
N ASN A 807 -7.36 9.77 11.65
CA ASN A 807 -8.19 8.58 11.44
C ASN A 807 -9.52 9.02 10.83
N LEU A 808 -9.97 8.35 9.76
CA LEU A 808 -11.25 8.62 9.10
C LEU A 808 -12.42 8.66 10.09
N TRP A 809 -12.44 7.72 11.04
CA TRP A 809 -13.51 7.55 12.01
C TRP A 809 -13.30 8.34 13.31
N GLY A 810 -12.15 9.03 13.44
CA GLY A 810 -11.73 9.68 14.67
C GLY A 810 -11.29 8.68 15.75
N GLY A 811 -10.94 9.17 16.93
CA GLY A 811 -10.53 8.30 18.03
C GLY A 811 -9.71 8.99 19.10
N LEU A 812 -9.61 8.33 20.26
CA LEU A 812 -8.68 8.72 21.33
C LEU A 812 -7.24 8.55 20.86
N ILE A 813 -6.36 9.45 21.30
CA ILE A 813 -4.92 9.42 20.99
C ILE A 813 -4.19 8.64 22.07
N TYR A 814 -3.39 7.65 21.66
CA TYR A 814 -2.54 6.85 22.54
C TYR A 814 -1.09 6.89 22.09
N PHE A 815 -0.17 6.85 23.06
CA PHE A 815 1.23 6.55 22.79
C PHE A 815 1.53 5.11 23.19
N VAL A 816 2.06 4.32 22.26
CA VAL A 816 2.34 2.91 22.44
C VAL A 816 3.84 2.72 22.64
N ALA A 817 4.21 2.41 23.88
CA ALA A 817 5.57 2.05 24.27
C ALA A 817 5.82 0.56 24.01
N GLN A 818 6.92 0.25 23.33
CA GLN A 818 7.32 -1.14 23.06
C GLN A 818 7.93 -1.81 24.30
N PRO A 819 8.08 -3.14 24.29
CA PRO A 819 8.88 -3.84 25.30
C PRO A 819 10.27 -3.22 25.46
N LYS A 820 10.79 -3.27 26.68
CA LYS A 820 12.12 -2.81 27.10
C LYS A 820 12.31 -1.31 26.94
N CYS A 821 11.22 -0.55 27.00
CA CYS A 821 11.23 0.89 27.00
C CYS A 821 11.32 1.44 28.42
N GLN A 822 12.17 2.46 28.59
CA GLN A 822 12.24 3.23 29.82
C GLN A 822 12.39 4.71 29.49
N VAL A 823 11.36 5.49 29.82
CA VAL A 823 11.33 6.95 29.72
C VAL A 823 10.62 7.52 30.94
N ASP A 824 11.00 8.72 31.36
CA ASP A 824 10.39 9.39 32.51
C ASP A 824 10.19 10.89 32.23
N GLY A 825 8.96 11.36 32.41
CA GLY A 825 8.60 12.77 32.28
C GLY A 825 8.81 13.37 30.88
N VAL A 826 8.74 12.57 29.82
CA VAL A 826 8.97 13.05 28.46
C VAL A 826 7.76 13.82 27.95
N GLU A 827 7.98 15.05 27.50
CA GLU A 827 6.91 15.91 26.96
C GLU A 827 6.73 15.70 25.46
N ILE A 828 5.48 15.47 25.06
CA ILE A 828 5.06 15.34 23.67
C ILE A 828 4.00 16.42 23.39
N LEU A 829 4.16 17.16 22.31
CA LEU A 829 3.25 18.24 21.93
C LEU A 829 2.27 17.78 20.86
N VAL A 830 0.97 17.89 21.12
CA VAL A 830 -0.10 17.67 20.15
C VAL A 830 -0.64 19.03 19.70
N GLU A 831 -0.45 19.37 18.42
CA GLU A 831 -0.73 20.72 17.92
C GLU A 831 -2.22 21.07 17.92
N LYS A 832 -3.09 20.10 17.62
CA LYS A 832 -4.55 20.26 17.59
C LYS A 832 -5.24 18.97 18.04
N ALA A 833 -6.18 19.06 18.97
CA ALA A 833 -6.97 17.92 19.42
C ALA A 833 -8.28 18.38 20.07
N VAL A 834 -9.16 17.45 20.41
CA VAL A 834 -10.35 17.65 21.24
C VAL A 834 -10.07 17.05 22.62
N ARG A 835 -10.53 17.70 23.69
CA ARG A 835 -10.41 17.15 25.04
C ARG A 835 -11.42 16.02 25.24
N ALA A 836 -10.96 14.90 25.80
CA ALA A 836 -11.80 13.79 26.23
C ALA A 836 -11.99 13.79 27.75
N PRO A 837 -13.15 13.35 28.27
CA PRO A 837 -13.29 13.09 29.69
C PRO A 837 -12.28 12.03 30.13
N TYR A 838 -11.31 12.46 30.94
CA TYR A 838 -10.21 11.61 31.38
C TYR A 838 -10.00 11.80 32.88
N TYR A 839 -10.31 10.77 33.65
CA TYR A 839 -10.06 10.74 35.08
C TYR A 839 -8.82 9.89 35.34
N LYS A 840 -7.82 10.44 36.02
CA LYS A 840 -6.63 9.70 36.44
C LYS A 840 -6.50 9.72 37.96
N SER A 841 -6.58 8.54 38.58
CA SER A 841 -6.49 8.40 40.04
C SER A 841 -5.18 8.97 40.57
N GLY A 842 -5.27 9.77 41.63
CA GLY A 842 -4.13 10.48 42.23
C GLY A 842 -3.75 11.81 41.56
N GLU A 843 -4.23 12.08 40.34
CA GLU A 843 -3.96 13.34 39.62
C GLU A 843 -5.22 14.20 39.43
N THR A 844 -6.35 13.56 39.08
CA THR A 844 -7.64 14.26 38.91
C THR A 844 -8.42 14.25 40.21
N THR A 845 -8.75 15.44 40.73
CA THR A 845 -9.61 15.56 41.91
C THR A 845 -11.09 15.40 41.53
N VAL A 846 -11.92 14.90 42.46
CA VAL A 846 -13.38 14.83 42.29
C VAL A 846 -13.97 16.20 41.95
N TYR A 847 -13.44 17.28 42.54
CA TYR A 847 -13.86 18.64 42.24
C TYR A 847 -13.62 18.99 40.76
N GLN A 848 -12.40 18.81 40.24
CA GLN A 848 -12.09 19.07 38.82
C GLN A 848 -12.95 18.21 37.88
N TRP A 849 -13.18 16.95 38.26
CA TRP A 849 -14.04 16.03 37.52
C TRP A 849 -15.47 16.57 37.38
N LEU A 850 -16.10 16.95 38.50
CA LEU A 850 -17.46 17.48 38.55
C LEU A 850 -17.60 18.85 37.89
N GLN A 851 -16.59 19.72 38.04
CA GLN A 851 -16.63 21.09 37.51
C GLN A 851 -16.57 21.16 35.99
N GLY A 852 -15.98 20.16 35.30
CA GLY A 852 -15.95 20.23 33.85
C GLY A 852 -15.33 19.07 33.09
N ILE A 853 -14.38 18.30 33.67
CA ILE A 853 -13.69 17.25 32.90
C ILE A 853 -14.67 16.20 32.38
N ARG A 854 -15.66 15.78 33.19
CA ARG A 854 -16.70 14.84 32.77
C ARG A 854 -17.56 15.33 31.60
N ASN A 855 -17.57 16.63 31.34
CA ASN A 855 -18.35 17.31 30.30
C ASN A 855 -17.52 17.67 29.06
N TYR A 856 -16.25 17.24 28.97
CA TYR A 856 -15.46 17.46 27.77
C TYR A 856 -16.09 16.80 26.54
N PRO A 857 -15.95 17.41 25.35
CA PRO A 857 -16.85 17.16 24.23
C PRO A 857 -16.58 15.86 23.46
N ALA A 858 -15.44 15.18 23.66
CA ALA A 858 -15.16 13.93 22.95
C ALA A 858 -16.23 12.85 23.25
N PRO A 859 -16.56 11.99 22.28
CA PRO A 859 -17.55 10.92 22.45
C PRO A 859 -17.04 9.72 23.26
N TRP A 860 -15.74 9.67 23.55
CA TRP A 860 -15.08 8.62 24.34
C TRP A 860 -14.47 9.20 25.60
N ALA A 861 -14.49 8.42 26.68
CA ALA A 861 -13.92 8.73 27.98
C ALA A 861 -12.98 7.62 28.47
N GLU A 862 -12.03 8.00 29.31
CA GLU A 862 -11.12 7.08 30.00
C GLU A 862 -11.11 7.29 31.52
N LEU A 863 -11.17 6.19 32.27
CA LEU A 863 -10.95 6.17 33.71
C LEU A 863 -9.69 5.34 33.98
N GLU A 864 -8.61 5.99 34.42
CA GLU A 864 -7.32 5.38 34.68
C GLU A 864 -7.06 5.24 36.17
N PHE A 865 -6.85 4.00 36.61
CA PHE A 865 -6.57 3.61 37.99
C PHE A 865 -5.13 3.06 38.12
N GLN A 866 -4.80 2.40 39.22
CA GLN A 866 -3.43 1.94 39.48
C GLN A 866 -2.96 0.88 38.48
N ASN A 867 -3.80 -0.14 38.25
CA ASN A 867 -3.49 -1.30 37.40
C ASN A 867 -4.48 -1.50 36.24
N LEU A 868 -5.49 -0.63 36.09
CA LEU A 868 -6.58 -0.79 35.14
C LEU A 868 -6.93 0.55 34.48
N VAL A 869 -7.26 0.53 33.20
CA VAL A 869 -7.91 1.65 32.51
C VAL A 869 -9.22 1.16 31.89
N ILE A 870 -10.30 1.91 32.07
CA ILE A 870 -11.61 1.64 31.47
C ILE A 870 -11.88 2.68 30.37
N THR A 871 -12.15 2.22 29.16
CA THR A 871 -12.49 3.05 28.00
C THR A 871 -13.90 2.75 27.52
N LEU A 872 -14.74 3.78 27.40
CA LEU A 872 -16.16 3.65 27.03
C LEU A 872 -16.72 4.98 26.49
N LYS A 873 -17.95 4.96 25.96
CA LYS A 873 -18.62 6.18 25.47
C LYS A 873 -18.85 7.20 26.60
N SER A 874 -18.56 8.47 26.35
CA SER A 874 -18.66 9.55 27.33
C SER A 874 -20.05 9.67 27.98
N ASP A 875 -21.11 9.27 27.29
CA ASP A 875 -22.49 9.30 27.80
C ASP A 875 -22.65 8.49 29.11
N PHE A 876 -21.89 7.40 29.28
CA PHE A 876 -21.96 6.61 30.51
C PHE A 876 -21.33 7.28 31.73
N ILE A 877 -20.48 8.30 31.55
CA ILE A 877 -19.77 8.97 32.65
C ILE A 877 -20.29 10.37 32.97
N ARG A 878 -21.24 10.91 32.18
CA ARG A 878 -21.73 12.29 32.39
C ARG A 878 -22.28 12.50 33.80
N ASP A 879 -22.97 11.47 34.31
CA ASP A 879 -23.57 11.46 35.64
C ASP A 879 -22.70 10.75 36.70
N LEU A 880 -21.46 10.35 36.35
CA LEU A 880 -20.56 9.72 37.31
C LEU A 880 -20.00 10.76 38.27
N GLU A 881 -20.44 10.76 39.53
CA GLU A 881 -20.02 11.75 40.52
C GLU A 881 -18.77 11.35 41.31
N ARG A 882 -18.58 10.05 41.54
CA ARG A 882 -17.55 9.51 42.45
C ARG A 882 -16.61 8.51 41.74
N PRO A 883 -15.80 8.97 40.76
CA PRO A 883 -14.82 8.12 40.09
C PRO A 883 -13.70 7.64 41.03
N ASP A 884 -13.47 8.35 42.13
CA ASP A 884 -12.53 7.99 43.19
C ASP A 884 -12.93 6.70 43.92
N LEU A 885 -14.22 6.52 44.22
CA LEU A 885 -14.73 5.28 44.82
C LEU A 885 -14.63 4.09 43.85
N LEU A 886 -14.79 4.35 42.54
CA LEU A 886 -14.58 3.32 41.52
C LEU A 886 -13.11 2.93 41.44
N ALA A 887 -12.20 3.91 41.52
CA ALA A 887 -10.77 3.65 41.56
C ALA A 887 -10.41 2.77 42.77
N GLU A 888 -10.90 3.09 43.97
CA GLU A 888 -10.68 2.28 45.17
C GLU A 888 -11.15 0.83 45.01
N GLN A 889 -12.36 0.62 44.48
CA GLN A 889 -12.93 -0.70 44.22
C GLN A 889 -12.09 -1.49 43.21
N TRP A 890 -11.80 -0.91 42.04
CA TRP A 890 -11.05 -1.60 41.00
C TRP A 890 -9.58 -1.83 41.36
N ASP A 891 -8.97 -0.92 42.12
CA ASP A 891 -7.63 -1.14 42.67
C ASP A 891 -7.63 -2.30 43.68
N ALA A 892 -8.70 -2.47 44.47
CA ALA A 892 -8.85 -3.63 45.35
C ALA A 892 -9.02 -4.94 44.55
N VAL A 893 -9.85 -4.93 43.50
CA VAL A 893 -10.01 -6.06 42.59
C VAL A 893 -8.67 -6.45 41.97
N MET A 894 -7.94 -5.49 41.39
CA MET A 894 -6.66 -5.78 40.72
C MET A 894 -5.57 -6.23 41.69
N ARG A 895 -5.57 -5.74 42.94
CA ARG A 895 -4.70 -6.30 43.99
C ARG A 895 -5.05 -7.76 44.29
N GLY A 896 -6.32 -8.10 44.39
CA GLY A 896 -6.76 -9.49 44.53
C GLY A 896 -6.37 -10.36 43.33
N VAL A 897 -6.47 -9.83 42.10
CA VAL A 897 -6.03 -10.54 40.89
C VAL A 897 -4.53 -10.85 40.95
N ALA A 898 -3.72 -9.86 41.35
CA ALA A 898 -2.28 -10.04 41.58
C ALA A 898 -1.99 -11.09 42.65
N GLU A 899 -2.72 -11.00 43.77
CA GLU A 899 -2.52 -11.83 44.95
C GLU A 899 -2.76 -13.30 44.62
N LEU A 900 -3.89 -13.65 43.98
CA LEU A 900 -4.16 -15.02 43.58
C LEU A 900 -3.13 -15.50 42.56
N ALA A 901 -2.75 -14.65 41.60
CA ALA A 901 -1.72 -14.98 40.62
C ALA A 901 -0.30 -15.07 41.20
N ALA A 902 -0.09 -14.80 42.49
CA ALA A 902 1.21 -14.73 43.15
C ALA A 902 2.19 -13.75 42.44
N LYS A 903 1.66 -12.60 41.99
CA LYS A 903 2.39 -11.53 41.31
C LYS A 903 2.51 -10.29 42.20
N PRO A 904 3.46 -9.38 41.92
CA PRO A 904 3.51 -8.08 42.59
C PRO A 904 2.19 -7.32 42.45
N GLY A 905 1.77 -6.64 43.53
CA GLY A 905 0.49 -5.90 43.57
C GLY A 905 0.38 -4.75 42.57
N LYS A 906 1.50 -4.25 42.04
CA LYS A 906 1.54 -3.31 40.91
C LYS A 906 1.97 -4.06 39.65
N PHE A 907 1.16 -3.98 38.61
CA PHE A 907 1.42 -4.69 37.37
C PHE A 907 2.50 -3.97 36.55
N PRO A 908 3.28 -4.70 35.72
CA PRO A 908 4.24 -4.10 34.80
C PRO A 908 3.59 -3.18 33.75
N ARG A 909 2.35 -3.48 33.35
CA ARG A 909 1.48 -2.64 32.52
C ARG A 909 0.07 -2.63 33.09
N LYS A 910 -0.68 -1.56 32.88
CA LYS A 910 -2.11 -1.53 33.21
C LYS A 910 -2.89 -2.45 32.26
N GLU A 911 -3.86 -3.18 32.80
CA GLU A 911 -4.89 -3.84 31.99
C GLU A 911 -5.88 -2.80 31.44
N ARG A 912 -6.61 -3.16 30.38
CA ARG A 912 -7.51 -2.24 29.69
C ARG A 912 -8.83 -2.90 29.36
N PHE A 913 -9.95 -2.24 29.65
CA PHE A 913 -11.26 -2.57 29.09
C PHE A 913 -11.64 -1.56 28.00
N VAL A 914 -12.20 -2.05 26.90
CA VAL A 914 -12.81 -1.23 25.85
C VAL A 914 -14.23 -1.73 25.60
N ALA A 915 -15.21 -0.87 25.87
CA ALA A 915 -16.61 -1.14 25.58
C ALA A 915 -16.96 -0.65 24.17
N ASP A 916 -17.14 -1.58 23.24
CA ASP A 916 -17.40 -1.32 21.83
C ASP A 916 -18.83 -1.71 21.45
N VAL A 917 -19.39 -1.12 20.39
CA VAL A 917 -20.75 -1.45 19.93
C VAL A 917 -20.82 -2.88 19.36
N GLN A 918 -19.68 -3.38 18.89
CA GLN A 918 -19.54 -4.72 18.32
C GLN A 918 -18.09 -5.18 18.46
N ILE A 919 -17.92 -6.44 18.87
CA ILE A 919 -16.63 -7.11 19.03
C ILE A 919 -16.56 -8.33 18.11
N SER A 920 -15.36 -8.85 17.89
CA SER A 920 -15.05 -9.94 16.97
C SER A 920 -15.51 -11.31 17.46
N ALA A 921 -15.61 -11.52 18.78
CA ALA A 921 -16.02 -12.80 19.36
C ALA A 921 -16.76 -12.63 20.69
N GLY A 922 -17.77 -13.48 20.91
CA GLY A 922 -18.45 -13.58 22.21
C GLY A 922 -19.18 -12.31 22.66
N PHE A 923 -19.39 -12.21 23.98
CA PHE A 923 -19.99 -11.05 24.63
C PHE A 923 -18.95 -10.16 25.34
N MET A 924 -17.84 -10.79 25.76
CA MET A 924 -16.57 -10.18 26.12
C MET A 924 -15.46 -11.14 25.67
N HIS A 925 -14.25 -10.65 25.46
CA HIS A 925 -13.08 -11.52 25.32
C HIS A 925 -11.81 -10.86 25.86
N ALA A 926 -10.95 -11.69 26.43
CA ALA A 926 -9.67 -11.32 26.97
C ALA A 926 -8.69 -10.83 25.89
N GLY A 927 -7.67 -10.09 26.33
CA GLY A 927 -6.69 -9.47 25.44
C GLY A 927 -6.07 -8.23 26.06
N TYR A 928 -5.38 -7.46 25.22
CA TYR A 928 -4.92 -6.12 25.55
C TYR A 928 -5.23 -5.17 24.38
N PRO A 929 -6.40 -4.52 24.39
CA PRO A 929 -7.40 -4.47 25.48
C PRO A 929 -8.28 -5.74 25.61
N ILE A 930 -8.95 -5.87 26.75
CA ILE A 930 -10.13 -6.71 26.94
C ILE A 930 -11.30 -5.99 26.26
N MET A 931 -11.96 -6.66 25.32
CA MET A 931 -13.06 -6.09 24.55
C MET A 931 -14.40 -6.58 25.11
N MET A 932 -15.39 -5.70 25.16
CA MET A 932 -16.74 -6.05 25.62
C MET A 932 -17.80 -5.26 24.86
N HIS A 933 -19.02 -5.79 24.79
CA HIS A 933 -20.15 -5.05 24.24
C HIS A 933 -20.49 -3.81 25.10
N SER A 934 -20.86 -2.71 24.45
CA SER A 934 -21.24 -1.44 25.09
C SER A 934 -22.40 -1.59 26.08
N SER A 935 -23.28 -2.56 25.85
CA SER A 935 -24.38 -2.91 26.77
C SER A 935 -23.89 -3.35 28.16
N SER A 936 -22.63 -3.79 28.27
CA SER A 936 -22.00 -4.22 29.51
C SER A 936 -21.18 -3.12 30.19
N ALA A 937 -20.95 -1.98 29.54
CA ALA A 937 -20.20 -0.86 30.12
C ALA A 937 -20.74 -0.40 31.49
N PRO A 938 -22.07 -0.35 31.73
CA PRO A 938 -22.60 0.00 33.04
C PRO A 938 -22.16 -0.93 34.19
N ASP A 939 -21.76 -2.18 33.90
CA ASP A 939 -21.30 -3.10 34.94
C ASP A 939 -19.90 -2.74 35.44
N LEU A 940 -19.11 -1.99 34.65
CA LEU A 940 -17.80 -1.47 35.09
C LEU A 940 -17.91 -0.23 36.00
N LEU A 941 -19.03 0.49 35.94
CA LEU A 941 -19.23 1.80 36.60
C LEU A 941 -20.04 1.71 37.89
N LYS A 942 -20.48 0.52 38.30
CA LYS A 942 -21.28 0.34 39.52
C LYS A 942 -20.38 0.11 40.73
N LEU A 943 -20.55 0.95 41.74
CA LEU A 943 -20.12 0.67 43.11
C LEU A 943 -20.99 -0.46 43.65
N THR A 944 -20.40 -1.54 44.15
CA THR A 944 -21.15 -2.78 44.37
C THR A 944 -22.27 -2.69 45.39
N GLY A 945 -23.36 -3.42 45.06
CA GLY A 945 -24.55 -3.66 45.89
C GLY A 945 -25.73 -4.32 45.16
N LYS A 946 -25.78 -4.39 43.82
CA LYS A 946 -27.00 -4.86 43.10
C LYS A 946 -26.85 -5.66 41.77
N LYS A 947 -25.66 -5.97 41.23
CA LYS A 947 -25.50 -6.86 40.05
C LYS A 947 -24.16 -7.61 40.06
N ASP A 948 -24.15 -8.75 39.36
CA ASP A 948 -23.08 -9.74 39.28
C ASP A 948 -21.82 -9.22 38.53
N PRO A 949 -20.65 -9.05 39.18
CA PRO A 949 -19.43 -8.57 38.55
C PRO A 949 -18.64 -9.67 37.80
N TRP A 950 -19.21 -10.87 37.66
CA TRP A 950 -18.52 -12.06 37.14
C TRP A 950 -17.85 -11.86 35.77
N GLY A 951 -18.55 -11.26 34.80
CA GLY A 951 -18.07 -11.11 33.42
C GLY A 951 -16.72 -10.41 33.30
N PRO A 952 -16.59 -9.15 33.75
CA PRO A 952 -15.31 -8.44 33.72
C PRO A 952 -14.17 -9.16 34.46
N ILE A 953 -14.46 -9.80 35.60
CA ILE A 953 -13.43 -10.52 36.37
C ILE A 953 -13.00 -11.81 35.67
N HIS A 954 -13.94 -12.50 35.00
CA HIS A 954 -13.68 -13.69 34.20
C HIS A 954 -12.65 -13.41 33.10
N GLU A 955 -12.78 -12.27 32.40
CA GLU A 955 -11.81 -11.84 31.39
C GLU A 955 -10.45 -11.46 31.97
N LEU A 956 -10.43 -10.79 33.14
CA LEU A 956 -9.17 -10.54 33.86
C LEU A 956 -8.48 -11.86 34.28
N GLY A 957 -9.27 -12.88 34.63
CA GLY A 957 -8.81 -14.23 34.93
C GLY A 957 -8.15 -14.90 33.73
N HIS A 958 -8.70 -14.74 32.53
CA HIS A 958 -8.06 -15.22 31.30
C HIS A 958 -6.68 -14.60 31.10
N ASN A 959 -6.51 -13.30 31.35
CA ASN A 959 -5.20 -12.64 31.29
C ASN A 959 -4.19 -13.16 32.36
N GLN A 960 -4.62 -13.97 33.34
CA GLN A 960 -3.75 -14.62 34.31
C GLN A 960 -3.45 -16.10 34.02
N GLN A 961 -4.15 -16.73 33.08
CA GLN A 961 -3.87 -18.11 32.70
C GLN A 961 -2.49 -18.24 32.06
N LEU A 962 -1.75 -19.30 32.40
CA LEU A 962 -0.45 -19.58 31.81
C LEU A 962 -0.47 -20.95 31.11
N PRO A 963 0.10 -21.07 29.89
CA PRO A 963 0.14 -22.32 29.15
C PRO A 963 0.76 -23.50 29.93
N VAL A 964 1.57 -23.25 30.95
CA VAL A 964 2.25 -24.28 31.75
C VAL A 964 1.30 -25.12 32.63
N TRP A 965 0.11 -24.62 32.98
CA TRP A 965 -0.87 -25.34 33.80
C TRP A 965 -2.25 -25.47 33.15
N GLU A 966 -2.42 -24.98 31.92
CA GLU A 966 -3.67 -25.12 31.15
C GLU A 966 -3.72 -26.43 30.35
N PHE A 967 -4.89 -27.07 30.25
CA PHE A 967 -5.12 -28.34 29.55
C PHE A 967 -6.19 -28.16 28.46
N ALA A 968 -5.82 -27.62 27.30
CA ALA A 968 -6.75 -27.43 26.20
C ALA A 968 -7.38 -28.77 25.73
N PRO A 969 -8.69 -28.79 25.37
CA PRO A 969 -9.65 -27.67 25.39
C PRO A 969 -10.41 -27.50 26.74
N HIS A 970 -10.01 -28.23 27.79
CA HIS A 970 -10.82 -28.41 29.00
C HIS A 970 -10.86 -27.20 29.92
N THR A 971 -9.72 -26.55 30.13
CA THR A 971 -9.55 -25.56 31.21
C THR A 971 -9.63 -24.10 30.79
N GLY A 972 -9.64 -23.82 29.48
CA GLY A 972 -9.63 -22.44 28.96
C GLY A 972 -10.72 -21.57 29.61
N GLU A 973 -11.93 -22.11 29.74
CA GLU A 973 -13.10 -21.46 30.36
C GLU A 973 -13.36 -21.94 31.81
N ALA A 974 -12.38 -22.59 32.43
CA ALA A 974 -12.50 -23.15 33.77
C ALA A 974 -11.60 -22.43 34.77
N THR A 975 -10.28 -22.46 34.57
CA THR A 975 -9.32 -21.98 35.58
C THR A 975 -9.33 -20.47 35.73
N ASN A 976 -9.64 -19.71 34.67
CA ASN A 976 -9.87 -18.27 34.75
C ASN A 976 -10.96 -17.89 35.77
N ASN A 977 -11.99 -18.71 35.92
CA ASN A 977 -13.06 -18.47 36.90
C ASN A 977 -12.59 -18.60 38.36
N LEU A 978 -11.40 -19.14 38.65
CA LEU A 978 -10.83 -19.09 39.99
C LEU A 978 -10.64 -17.65 40.47
N TRP A 979 -10.28 -16.74 39.57
CA TRP A 979 -10.21 -15.31 39.87
C TRP A 979 -11.58 -14.71 40.13
N SER A 980 -12.59 -15.03 39.31
CA SER A 980 -13.97 -14.57 39.53
C SER A 980 -14.48 -14.97 40.91
N VAL A 981 -14.27 -16.23 41.27
CA VAL A 981 -14.64 -16.75 42.58
C VAL A 981 -13.88 -16.02 43.69
N PHE A 982 -12.55 -15.96 43.59
CA PHE A 982 -11.69 -15.36 44.60
C PHE A 982 -12.04 -13.90 44.87
N ILE A 983 -12.24 -13.10 43.82
CA ILE A 983 -12.58 -11.68 43.96
C ILE A 983 -13.97 -11.49 44.56
N CYS A 984 -14.96 -12.26 44.11
CA CYS A 984 -16.30 -12.21 44.69
C CYS A 984 -16.29 -12.52 46.20
N GLU A 985 -15.52 -13.52 46.62
CA GLU A 985 -15.42 -13.91 48.03
C GLU A 985 -14.61 -12.91 48.85
N THR A 986 -13.41 -12.55 48.39
CA THR A 986 -12.41 -11.85 49.22
C THR A 986 -12.44 -10.33 49.10
N VAL A 987 -12.88 -9.80 47.96
CA VAL A 987 -12.94 -8.34 47.72
C VAL A 987 -14.36 -7.83 47.88
N TYR A 988 -15.34 -8.51 47.27
CA TYR A 988 -16.75 -8.10 47.36
C TYR A 988 -17.49 -8.65 48.58
N GLY A 989 -16.89 -9.60 49.32
CA GLY A 989 -17.51 -10.19 50.51
C GLY A 989 -18.78 -10.99 50.21
N LEU A 990 -18.97 -11.44 48.97
CA LEU A 990 -20.09 -12.29 48.59
C LEU A 990 -19.86 -13.69 49.13
N LYS A 991 -20.93 -14.32 49.62
CA LYS A 991 -20.87 -15.77 49.87
C LYS A 991 -20.65 -16.46 48.54
N TRP A 992 -19.71 -17.40 48.52
CA TRP A 992 -19.26 -18.04 47.30
C TRP A 992 -20.38 -18.67 46.44
N GLY A 993 -21.38 -19.31 47.06
CA GLY A 993 -22.52 -19.88 46.35
C GLY A 993 -23.47 -18.85 45.70
N ASP A 994 -23.35 -17.58 46.11
CA ASP A 994 -24.13 -16.45 45.59
C ASP A 994 -23.36 -15.67 44.51
N ALA A 995 -22.08 -16.00 44.27
CA ALA A 995 -21.23 -15.32 43.29
C ALA A 995 -21.65 -15.59 41.84
N HIS A 996 -22.26 -16.74 41.54
CA HIS A 996 -22.81 -17.07 40.22
C HIS A 996 -23.87 -18.19 40.32
N GLN A 997 -24.86 -18.21 39.42
CA GLN A 997 -25.94 -19.22 39.46
C GLN A 997 -25.42 -20.66 39.40
N SER A 998 -24.35 -20.91 38.62
CA SER A 998 -23.70 -22.21 38.49
C SER A 998 -22.95 -22.68 39.74
N LEU A 999 -22.71 -21.79 40.72
CA LEU A 999 -22.03 -22.11 41.99
C LEU A 999 -23.01 -22.50 43.10
N LYS A 1000 -24.33 -22.39 42.86
CA LYS A 1000 -25.33 -22.85 43.82
C LYS A 1000 -25.11 -24.33 44.16
N PRO A 1001 -25.19 -24.73 45.46
CA PRO A 1001 -24.90 -26.10 45.89
C PRO A 1001 -25.63 -27.19 45.08
N VAL A 1002 -26.91 -26.99 44.78
CA VAL A 1002 -27.73 -27.94 44.00
C VAL A 1002 -27.18 -28.13 42.58
N GLN A 1003 -26.71 -27.06 41.94
CA GLN A 1003 -26.16 -27.13 40.58
C GLN A 1003 -24.80 -27.82 40.55
N ARG A 1004 -23.94 -27.55 41.54
CA ARG A 1004 -22.64 -28.21 41.70
C ARG A 1004 -22.81 -29.71 41.96
N GLN A 1005 -23.64 -30.08 42.93
CA GLN A 1005 -23.93 -31.48 43.24
C GLN A 1005 -24.48 -32.23 42.02
N ARG A 1006 -25.45 -31.64 41.31
CA ARG A 1006 -25.99 -32.21 40.08
C ARG A 1006 -24.90 -32.47 39.03
N ARG A 1007 -24.04 -31.48 38.79
CA ARG A 1007 -22.95 -31.57 37.80
C ARG A 1007 -21.96 -32.69 38.12
N VAL A 1008 -21.54 -32.80 39.39
CA VAL A 1008 -20.65 -33.88 39.86
C VAL A 1008 -21.32 -35.25 39.64
N GLN A 1009 -22.59 -35.39 40.04
CA GLN A 1009 -23.33 -36.64 39.89
C GLN A 1009 -23.54 -37.04 38.42
N GLU A 1010 -23.83 -36.08 37.54
CA GLU A 1010 -23.92 -36.31 36.10
C GLU A 1010 -22.57 -36.76 35.51
N TYR A 1011 -21.46 -36.14 35.92
CA TYR A 1011 -20.12 -36.53 35.48
C TYR A 1011 -19.73 -37.94 35.93
N ILE A 1012 -20.05 -38.30 37.19
CA ILE A 1012 -19.83 -39.65 37.72
C ILE A 1012 -20.67 -40.67 36.94
N LYS A 1013 -21.96 -40.42 36.74
CA LYS A 1013 -22.86 -41.29 35.96
C LYS A 1013 -22.42 -41.44 34.50
N GLY A 1014 -21.81 -40.39 33.93
CA GLY A 1014 -21.23 -40.39 32.59
C GLY A 1014 -19.91 -41.16 32.47
N GLY A 1015 -19.46 -41.84 33.54
CA GLY A 1015 -18.26 -42.68 33.51
C GLY A 1015 -16.95 -41.92 33.73
N ARG A 1016 -17.00 -40.69 34.24
CA ARG A 1016 -15.80 -39.89 34.59
C ARG A 1016 -14.83 -39.72 33.40
N ARG A 1017 -15.39 -39.54 32.19
CA ARG A 1017 -14.59 -39.44 30.97
C ARG A 1017 -13.95 -38.06 30.89
N LEU A 1018 -12.64 -38.01 30.63
CA LEU A 1018 -11.91 -36.73 30.58
C LEU A 1018 -12.41 -35.80 29.46
N GLU A 1019 -12.96 -36.35 28.37
CA GLU A 1019 -13.62 -35.57 27.30
C GLU A 1019 -14.81 -34.72 27.79
N ASP A 1020 -15.50 -35.16 28.84
CA ASP A 1020 -16.64 -34.45 29.45
C ASP A 1020 -16.21 -33.49 30.58
N TRP A 1021 -14.93 -33.51 30.97
CA TRP A 1021 -14.35 -32.60 31.97
C TRP A 1021 -14.03 -31.26 31.30
N LYS A 1022 -15.01 -30.35 31.24
CA LYS A 1022 -14.87 -29.04 30.57
C LYS A 1022 -15.57 -27.93 31.34
N VAL A 1023 -15.07 -26.69 31.20
CA VAL A 1023 -15.69 -25.46 31.73
C VAL A 1023 -16.06 -25.62 33.23
N TRP A 1024 -17.35 -25.65 33.56
CA TRP A 1024 -17.87 -25.74 34.92
C TRP A 1024 -17.60 -27.10 35.61
N THR A 1025 -17.53 -28.19 34.85
CA THR A 1025 -17.17 -29.51 35.40
C THR A 1025 -15.68 -29.54 35.74
N ALA A 1026 -14.87 -28.92 34.89
CA ALA A 1026 -13.44 -28.78 35.16
C ALA A 1026 -13.16 -27.89 36.35
N LEU A 1027 -13.83 -26.73 36.43
CA LEU A 1027 -13.73 -25.79 37.55
C LEU A 1027 -14.04 -26.47 38.89
N GLU A 1028 -15.04 -27.35 38.93
CA GLU A 1028 -15.46 -28.07 40.14
C GLU A 1028 -14.31 -28.84 40.83
N THR A 1029 -13.41 -29.44 40.04
CA THR A 1029 -12.20 -30.10 40.57
C THR A 1029 -11.34 -29.12 41.38
N TYR A 1030 -11.16 -27.90 40.90
CA TYR A 1030 -10.37 -26.87 41.58
C TYR A 1030 -11.11 -26.26 42.76
N LEU A 1031 -12.43 -26.11 42.66
CA LEU A 1031 -13.27 -25.63 43.76
C LEU A 1031 -13.23 -26.58 44.96
N GLN A 1032 -13.23 -27.89 44.74
CA GLN A 1032 -13.07 -28.88 45.82
C GLN A 1032 -11.70 -28.81 46.49
N LEU A 1033 -10.64 -28.50 45.73
CA LEU A 1033 -9.32 -28.21 46.31
C LEU A 1033 -9.37 -26.91 47.13
N GLN A 1034 -10.08 -25.89 46.66
CA GLN A 1034 -10.24 -24.63 47.38
C GLN A 1034 -11.03 -24.82 48.68
N GLU A 1035 -12.12 -25.60 48.66
CA GLU A 1035 -12.91 -25.91 49.86
C GLU A 1035 -12.08 -26.64 50.92
N LYS A 1036 -11.17 -27.54 50.52
CA LYS A 1036 -10.33 -28.32 51.44
C LYS A 1036 -9.11 -27.56 51.95
N PHE A 1037 -8.42 -26.80 51.09
CA PHE A 1037 -7.09 -26.24 51.37
C PHE A 1037 -7.04 -24.72 51.43
N GLY A 1038 -8.11 -24.03 51.03
CA GLY A 1038 -8.19 -22.58 50.99
C GLY A 1038 -7.36 -21.93 49.88
N TRP A 1039 -7.48 -20.61 49.76
CA TRP A 1039 -6.82 -19.83 48.71
C TRP A 1039 -5.31 -19.74 48.85
N ASP A 1040 -4.77 -19.84 50.06
CA ASP A 1040 -3.31 -19.78 50.26
C ASP A 1040 -2.59 -20.96 49.61
N ALA A 1041 -3.24 -22.12 49.48
CA ALA A 1041 -2.73 -23.24 48.69
C ALA A 1041 -2.60 -22.87 47.20
N PHE A 1042 -3.61 -22.22 46.62
CA PHE A 1042 -3.56 -21.75 45.23
C PHE A 1042 -2.49 -20.68 45.01
N LYS A 1043 -2.35 -19.71 45.91
CA LYS A 1043 -1.29 -18.68 45.83
C LYS A 1043 0.10 -19.32 45.82
N LYS A 1044 0.35 -20.28 46.73
CA LYS A 1044 1.62 -21.03 46.78
C LYS A 1044 1.82 -21.88 45.53
N PHE A 1045 0.75 -22.51 45.03
CA PHE A 1045 0.76 -23.31 43.82
C PHE A 1045 1.16 -22.50 42.58
N PHE A 1046 0.47 -21.38 42.32
CA PHE A 1046 0.81 -20.49 41.21
C PHE A 1046 2.22 -19.91 41.35
N GLY A 1047 2.60 -19.52 42.58
CA GLY A 1047 3.95 -19.05 42.89
C GLY A 1047 5.05 -20.09 42.60
N ALA A 1048 4.77 -21.38 42.80
CA ALA A 1048 5.73 -22.44 42.49
C ALA A 1048 6.01 -22.56 40.98
N TYR A 1049 4.99 -22.35 40.14
CA TYR A 1049 5.12 -22.42 38.69
C TYR A 1049 5.91 -21.24 38.08
N HIS A 1050 5.85 -20.05 38.68
CA HIS A 1050 6.66 -18.90 38.23
C HIS A 1050 8.17 -19.19 38.25
N ASN A 1051 8.61 -20.10 39.12
CA ASN A 1051 10.01 -20.47 39.30
C ASN A 1051 10.34 -21.87 38.77
N MET A 1052 9.38 -22.55 38.11
CA MET A 1052 9.55 -23.94 37.67
C MET A 1052 10.29 -24.00 36.34
N PRO A 1053 11.51 -24.58 36.28
CA PRO A 1053 12.22 -24.72 35.02
C PRO A 1053 11.56 -25.80 34.15
N ALA A 1054 11.36 -25.47 32.86
CA ALA A 1054 11.02 -26.42 31.81
C ALA A 1054 9.80 -27.34 32.10
N VAL A 1055 8.63 -26.72 32.29
CA VAL A 1055 7.36 -27.47 32.40
C VAL A 1055 7.11 -28.26 31.10
N PRO A 1056 6.75 -29.56 31.17
CA PRO A 1056 6.44 -30.36 29.99
C PRO A 1056 5.37 -29.68 29.13
N GLN A 1057 5.41 -29.86 27.81
CA GLN A 1057 4.34 -29.40 26.91
C GLN A 1057 3.27 -30.48 26.66
N ASP A 1058 3.64 -31.75 26.81
CA ASP A 1058 2.73 -32.89 26.71
C ASP A 1058 1.63 -32.81 27.79
N LYS A 1059 0.37 -32.91 27.36
CA LYS A 1059 -0.80 -32.75 28.24
C LYS A 1059 -0.78 -33.72 29.42
N MET A 1060 -0.48 -34.99 29.20
CA MET A 1060 -0.46 -36.01 30.26
C MET A 1060 0.63 -35.71 31.30
N LYS A 1061 1.83 -35.36 30.84
CA LYS A 1061 2.95 -34.98 31.72
C LYS A 1061 2.65 -33.70 32.50
N LYS A 1062 1.96 -32.72 31.90
CA LYS A 1062 1.52 -31.51 32.60
C LYS A 1062 0.52 -31.81 33.70
N MET A 1063 -0.48 -32.66 33.44
CA MET A 1063 -1.45 -33.08 34.45
C MET A 1063 -0.76 -33.78 35.63
N ASN A 1064 0.21 -34.67 35.37
CA ASN A 1064 1.00 -35.30 36.42
C ASN A 1064 1.87 -34.30 37.21
N THR A 1065 2.46 -33.32 36.51
CA THR A 1065 3.22 -32.23 37.14
C THR A 1065 2.33 -31.38 38.03
N PHE A 1066 1.10 -31.10 37.60
CA PHE A 1066 0.08 -30.40 38.39
C PHE A 1066 -0.21 -31.15 39.68
N VAL A 1067 -0.57 -32.44 39.58
CA VAL A 1067 -0.86 -33.30 40.75
C VAL A 1067 0.34 -33.31 41.71
N GLY A 1068 1.54 -33.53 41.18
CA GLY A 1068 2.78 -33.55 41.96
C GLY A 1068 3.07 -32.22 42.66
N THR A 1069 2.84 -31.11 41.98
CA THR A 1069 3.13 -29.77 42.52
C THR A 1069 2.10 -29.38 43.58
N PHE A 1070 0.81 -29.54 43.30
CA PHE A 1070 -0.25 -29.20 44.25
C PHE A 1070 -0.17 -30.08 45.51
N SER A 1071 0.07 -31.39 45.35
CA SER A 1071 0.23 -32.32 46.49
C SER A 1071 1.36 -31.90 47.44
N LYS A 1072 2.49 -31.47 46.89
CA LYS A 1072 3.62 -30.95 47.69
C LYS A 1072 3.29 -29.62 48.38
N VAL A 1073 2.51 -28.76 47.74
CA VAL A 1073 2.12 -27.46 48.30
C VAL A 1073 1.21 -27.64 49.52
N VAL A 1074 0.34 -28.65 49.50
CA VAL A 1074 -0.62 -28.93 50.59
C VAL A 1074 -0.17 -30.03 51.55
N ASP A 1075 1.04 -30.58 51.35
CA ASP A 1075 1.61 -31.68 52.14
C ASP A 1075 0.69 -32.91 52.26
N MET A 1076 -0.01 -33.23 51.16
CA MET A 1076 -0.97 -34.34 51.11
C MET A 1076 -0.96 -34.97 49.71
N ASN A 1077 -1.01 -36.29 49.64
CA ASN A 1077 -1.07 -37.03 48.38
C ASN A 1077 -2.48 -36.95 47.77
N LEU A 1078 -2.59 -36.26 46.63
CA LEU A 1078 -3.85 -36.03 45.92
C LEU A 1078 -4.10 -37.01 44.77
N THR A 1079 -3.27 -38.06 44.61
CA THR A 1079 -3.36 -38.95 43.44
C THR A 1079 -4.71 -39.67 43.36
N SER A 1080 -5.27 -40.11 44.49
CA SER A 1080 -6.61 -40.72 44.58
C SER A 1080 -7.69 -39.77 44.06
N PHE A 1081 -7.68 -38.51 44.52
CA PHE A 1081 -8.64 -37.49 44.15
C PHE A 1081 -8.64 -37.21 42.64
N PHE A 1082 -7.46 -36.98 42.04
CA PHE A 1082 -7.38 -36.70 40.61
C PHE A 1082 -7.75 -37.92 39.76
N LYS A 1083 -7.39 -39.14 40.20
CA LYS A 1083 -7.87 -40.38 39.56
C LYS A 1083 -9.38 -40.52 39.61
N ALA A 1084 -10.02 -40.13 40.71
CA ALA A 1084 -11.48 -40.13 40.85
C ALA A 1084 -12.17 -39.13 39.90
N TRP A 1085 -11.47 -38.06 39.50
CA TRP A 1085 -11.86 -37.14 38.43
C TRP A 1085 -11.48 -37.62 37.01
N GLY A 1086 -10.96 -38.83 36.85
CA GLY A 1086 -10.60 -39.40 35.54
C GLY A 1086 -9.25 -38.94 34.99
N TRP A 1087 -8.39 -38.30 35.80
CA TRP A 1087 -7.07 -37.86 35.34
C TRP A 1087 -6.09 -39.04 35.16
N PRO A 1088 -5.25 -39.03 34.12
CA PRO A 1088 -4.28 -40.10 33.84
C PRO A 1088 -3.03 -39.96 34.73
N VAL A 1089 -3.19 -40.17 36.04
CA VAL A 1089 -2.07 -40.11 37.00
C VAL A 1089 -1.18 -41.34 36.85
N GLU A 1090 0.09 -41.12 36.54
CA GLU A 1090 1.08 -42.17 36.29
C GLU A 1090 1.59 -42.80 37.59
N PRO A 1091 1.93 -44.12 37.60
CA PRO A 1091 2.51 -44.78 38.77
C PRO A 1091 3.82 -44.16 39.27
N ALA A 1092 4.56 -43.47 38.39
CA ALA A 1092 5.75 -42.71 38.77
C ALA A 1092 5.42 -41.52 39.67
N THR A 1093 4.32 -40.81 39.41
CA THR A 1093 3.83 -39.70 40.23
C THR A 1093 3.37 -40.21 41.60
N GLU A 1094 2.66 -41.34 41.64
CA GLU A 1094 2.21 -41.95 42.90
C GLU A 1094 3.37 -42.36 43.79
N ARG A 1095 4.38 -43.04 43.24
CA ARG A 1095 5.58 -43.40 44.01
C ARG A 1095 6.29 -42.17 44.58
N LYS A 1096 6.37 -41.08 43.81
CA LYS A 1096 6.98 -39.82 44.27
C LYS A 1096 6.22 -39.16 45.41
N LEU A 1097 4.92 -39.39 45.54
CA LEU A 1097 4.05 -38.78 46.56
C LEU A 1097 3.72 -39.72 47.71
N SER A 1098 4.13 -40.99 47.66
CA SER A 1098 3.82 -42.03 48.64
C SER A 1098 4.29 -41.75 50.09
N SER A 1099 5.20 -40.80 50.27
CA SER A 1099 5.64 -40.36 51.60
C SER A 1099 4.69 -39.34 52.25
N LEU A 1100 3.75 -38.77 51.50
CA LEU A 1100 2.74 -37.83 52.00
C LEU A 1100 1.49 -38.57 52.49
N PRO A 1101 0.75 -38.05 53.48
CA PRO A 1101 -0.55 -38.61 53.88
C PRO A 1101 -1.54 -38.65 52.70
N ASP A 1102 -2.34 -39.71 52.56
CA ASP A 1102 -3.34 -39.82 51.49
C ASP A 1102 -4.63 -39.07 51.83
N TRP A 1103 -5.22 -38.37 50.85
CA TRP A 1103 -6.56 -37.80 50.99
C TRP A 1103 -7.64 -38.86 50.74
N THR A 1104 -8.02 -39.61 51.78
CA THR A 1104 -8.92 -40.77 51.65
C THR A 1104 -10.41 -40.42 51.68
N ASP A 1105 -10.79 -39.28 52.26
CA ASP A 1105 -12.19 -38.82 52.42
C ASP A 1105 -12.56 -37.71 51.42
N HIS A 1106 -11.98 -37.75 50.22
CA HIS A 1106 -12.20 -36.69 49.22
C HIS A 1106 -13.64 -36.71 48.65
N PRO A 1107 -14.19 -35.58 48.18
CA PRO A 1107 -15.59 -35.48 47.73
C PRO A 1107 -16.01 -36.42 46.60
N MET A 1108 -15.05 -36.98 45.85
CA MET A 1108 -15.27 -37.96 44.78
C MET A 1108 -15.12 -39.42 45.20
N ALA A 1109 -14.95 -39.70 46.51
CA ALA A 1109 -14.73 -41.05 47.03
C ALA A 1109 -16.04 -41.84 47.22
N GLU A 1110 -17.18 -41.13 47.22
CA GLU A 1110 -18.53 -41.69 47.35
C GLU A 1110 -19.08 -42.32 46.05
#